data_AF-A0A1H8T550-F1
#
_entry.id   AF-A0A1H8T550-F1
#
_cell.length_a   1.000
_cell.length_b   1.000
_cell.length_c   1.000
_cell.angle_alpha   90.00
_cell.angle_beta   90.00
_cell.angle_gamma   90.00
#
_symmetry.space_group_name_H-M   'P 1'
#
loop_
_entity.id
_entity.type
_entity.pdbx_description
1 polymer ?
#
loop_
_entity_poly.entity_id
_entity_poly.type
_entity_poly.pdbx_seq_one_letter_code
_entity_poly.pdbx_strand_id
1 'polypeptide(L)'
;MPSSVQARGEELLEVTDSETATIDGRDWDTPIVGGRTVDAVHRSVLLRFPDAADTIAILLRKGKLLIKAELSLQYDGYEIVPSGYTCRENLGRKLWTEDPPTWHVHAWPLRRPWIADKATGPTFNASVNGRRYWTRYGATDLERDRHADLMAPQELSVTAREARFDITRLLATDVLTREAGARLLMLEQCGFLLRKVETYDSRYRQADAYEWAMPTGGHGLSFTNPRLLLTCRPITGTVAVTMPARLDRKALLTADGSRPTAVMFTPQGIVERATRALAPDLKGRADWQLARIGELHKVGGDQVSNWSNVAGDDGYKAYQKRLREVLAMPPRYWLGWEIAEQLLVWYVFRDLLPAPVQDHVKNYWRAWLQPDLETSAFLHPQSRDAIDYWRRNHDWRGRASFFRDGYNFAVSTQNFNHTAAMGALLGGAMIDGAWPMADGRHGLETLPLRFWAFLDGTTQEMLDHYYLSITLSAQKMFADYAPAPIDRLMGRILVDRTMEMLVSVHHPKLRRFVSSSGRARISGVLVEQDGVYGAIHASSRKGTANYLDKPANATAEGMPVWGYDFPPGRAAIQSLHSPWTPDWVAGLIDDKPVPFEETSAETIRGNFKPPLWRRAWLGAWHGLASTDIRDRTVDVLGQWVREPKVATSLNDLGTVTVRYAANGPDLTTTRDGMPGAAGLTLTYQSRNRAIIFAKPHTNRDKFLATLGEQGVSRLATVVGLWNFSQPRTWALYADGKKIESFPHRLKAGQRILIRDGVSYLAILPLPASDLGRDVEIEIAAGIAGKAEPNGAMVAPALTISMFNLRRDQPIAPKSLDLRAVTTRTYGGLVLEMGDAQQHGSFEAFVRHIDTAELTATWNEGKRQLDVAYRSGGDLLEAGFTTDFGQSNNGHFPIDPGAQERAIPYRRLNGAWPYLPAGLERDTSWAQQGTTGRLAKAGAVLVTESGRKAYLIADPVSGAVVGYNPLPDLQAFSLTARDGVNLKADGKVGLLRVEYRPWEKVCDISHALKPGQEEYAARFFTISGLAEAPRVTLNGRPADVRVAGQAFQISLA
;
A
#
# COMPACT_ATOMS: atom_id res chain seq x y z
N MET A 1 -14.45 32.01 37.40
CA MET A 1 -13.66 33.00 38.19
C MET A 1 -14.53 34.23 38.40
N PRO A 2 -14.58 34.81 39.61
CA PRO A 2 -15.40 35.99 39.86
C PRO A 2 -14.80 37.22 39.16
N SER A 3 -15.71 38.11 38.77
CA SER A 3 -15.55 39.40 38.11
C SER A 3 -14.20 40.10 38.36
N SER A 4 -13.55 40.50 37.27
CA SER A 4 -12.52 41.54 37.30
C SER A 4 -13.03 42.74 38.09
N VAL A 5 -12.29 43.13 39.11
CA VAL A 5 -12.43 44.42 39.79
C VAL A 5 -12.27 45.49 38.72
N GLN A 6 -13.38 46.06 38.25
CA GLN A 6 -13.39 47.23 37.38
C GLN A 6 -12.68 48.34 38.16
N ALA A 7 -11.54 48.81 37.66
CA ALA A 7 -10.79 49.86 38.33
C ALA A 7 -11.72 51.09 38.47
N ARG A 8 -11.72 51.74 39.66
CA ARG A 8 -12.57 52.90 39.93
C ARG A 8 -12.40 53.94 38.81
N GLY A 9 -13.43 54.10 37.97
CA GLY A 9 -13.49 55.10 36.88
C GLY A 9 -13.52 54.58 35.44
N GLU A 10 -13.55 53.26 35.20
CA GLU A 10 -13.69 52.68 33.85
C GLU A 10 -15.16 52.35 33.50
N GLU A 11 -15.60 52.71 32.29
CA GLU A 11 -16.94 52.44 31.77
C GLU A 11 -16.90 51.41 30.64
N LEU A 12 -17.77 50.40 30.68
CA LEU A 12 -17.94 49.40 29.63
C LEU A 12 -19.13 49.75 28.74
N LEU A 13 -18.92 49.82 27.43
CA LEU A 13 -19.98 49.97 26.43
C LEU A 13 -19.98 48.79 25.46
N GLU A 14 -21.17 48.35 25.04
CA GLU A 14 -21.34 47.23 24.11
C GLU A 14 -21.96 47.71 22.78
N VAL A 15 -21.36 47.32 21.66
CA VAL A 15 -22.00 47.40 20.33
C VAL A 15 -22.48 46.00 19.96
N THR A 16 -23.79 45.84 19.83
CA THR A 16 -24.46 44.53 19.63
C THR A 16 -25.02 44.34 18.23
N ASP A 17 -25.23 45.42 17.47
CA ASP A 17 -25.70 45.32 16.09
C ASP A 17 -24.57 44.79 15.20
N SER A 18 -24.85 43.72 14.49
CA SER A 18 -23.85 42.96 13.75
C SER A 18 -24.46 42.25 12.55
N GLU A 19 -23.65 42.14 11.51
CA GLU A 19 -23.97 41.37 10.32
C GLU A 19 -22.99 40.22 10.17
N THR A 20 -23.50 39.06 9.76
CA THR A 20 -22.67 37.91 9.41
C THR A 20 -22.98 37.37 8.02
N ALA A 21 -21.99 36.75 7.39
CA ALA A 21 -22.15 35.97 6.17
C ALA A 21 -21.16 34.80 6.13
N THR A 22 -21.63 33.60 5.80
CA THR A 22 -20.78 32.44 5.58
C THR A 22 -20.24 32.45 4.15
N ILE A 23 -18.96 32.15 4.02
CA ILE A 23 -18.33 31.77 2.75
C ILE A 23 -17.91 30.30 2.87
N ASP A 24 -18.30 29.46 1.90
CA ASP A 24 -18.07 28.01 1.94
C ASP A 24 -17.22 27.58 0.73
N GLY A 25 -16.08 26.93 0.99
CA GLY A 25 -15.19 26.40 -0.04
C GLY A 25 -15.79 25.30 -0.94
N ARG A 26 -17.01 24.83 -0.64
CA ARG A 26 -17.78 23.87 -1.46
C ARG A 26 -18.80 24.55 -2.37
N ASP A 27 -19.18 25.79 -2.05
CA ASP A 27 -20.21 26.59 -2.76
C ASP A 27 -19.64 27.97 -3.12
N TRP A 28 -19.01 28.08 -4.30
CA TRP A 28 -18.11 29.20 -4.58
C TRP A 28 -18.80 30.55 -4.80
N ASP A 29 -20.02 30.55 -5.34
CA ASP A 29 -20.71 31.74 -5.83
C ASP A 29 -22.08 31.98 -5.15
N THR A 30 -22.34 31.27 -4.04
CA THR A 30 -23.61 31.37 -3.30
C THR A 30 -23.46 32.30 -2.09
N PRO A 31 -24.18 33.43 -2.02
CA PRO A 31 -24.22 34.25 -0.81
C PRO A 31 -25.01 33.56 0.31
N ILE A 32 -24.41 33.43 1.50
CA ILE A 32 -25.04 32.80 2.68
C ILE A 32 -25.06 33.81 3.83
N VAL A 33 -26.09 34.65 3.88
CA VAL A 33 -26.22 35.69 4.92
C VAL A 33 -26.74 35.11 6.24
N GLY A 34 -26.21 35.62 7.36
CA GLY A 34 -26.65 35.27 8.71
C GLY A 34 -26.03 33.98 9.27
N GLY A 35 -25.10 33.35 8.56
CA GLY A 35 -24.41 32.16 9.04
C GLY A 35 -23.51 32.44 10.25
N ARG A 36 -23.42 31.48 11.17
CA ARG A 36 -22.70 31.60 12.45
C ARG A 36 -21.88 30.36 12.81
N THR A 37 -21.71 29.45 11.86
CA THR A 37 -20.96 28.21 12.05
C THR A 37 -19.68 28.28 11.24
N VAL A 38 -18.55 28.09 11.91
CA VAL A 38 -17.22 28.01 11.30
C VAL A 38 -16.68 26.60 11.40
N ASP A 39 -15.92 26.15 10.39
CA ASP A 39 -15.14 24.92 10.48
C ASP A 39 -13.70 25.17 10.04
N ALA A 40 -12.84 24.16 10.16
CA ALA A 40 -11.42 24.32 9.86
C ALA A 40 -11.08 24.07 8.39
N VAL A 41 -12.06 23.74 7.53
CA VAL A 41 -11.83 23.26 6.17
C VAL A 41 -12.45 24.20 5.14
N HIS A 42 -13.78 24.40 5.15
CA HIS A 42 -14.51 25.13 4.12
C HIS A 42 -15.30 26.32 4.64
N ARG A 43 -15.95 26.23 5.82
CA ARG A 43 -16.86 27.27 6.32
C ARG A 43 -16.12 28.33 7.12
N SER A 44 -16.06 29.54 6.58
CA SER A 44 -15.62 30.73 7.32
C SER A 44 -16.76 31.72 7.43
N VAL A 45 -16.80 32.52 8.50
CA VAL A 45 -17.84 33.53 8.72
C VAL A 45 -17.23 34.92 8.70
N LEU A 46 -17.74 35.78 7.83
CA LEU A 46 -17.46 37.22 7.86
C LEU A 46 -18.37 37.86 8.91
N LEU A 47 -17.82 38.69 9.78
CA LEU A 47 -18.53 39.40 10.85
C LEU A 47 -18.14 40.89 10.83
N ARG A 48 -19.13 41.78 10.75
CA ARG A 48 -18.93 43.22 10.86
C ARG A 48 -19.97 43.86 11.79
N PHE A 49 -19.68 45.07 12.24
CA PHE A 49 -20.54 45.84 13.14
C PHE A 49 -20.94 47.15 12.45
N PRO A 50 -22.11 47.18 11.79
CA PRO A 50 -22.65 48.42 11.24
C PRO A 50 -22.70 49.52 12.30
N ASP A 51 -22.49 50.78 11.90
CA ASP A 51 -22.53 51.97 12.76
C ASP A 51 -21.54 52.01 13.95
N ALA A 52 -20.66 51.00 14.08
CA ALA A 52 -19.65 50.95 15.13
C ALA A 52 -18.68 52.13 15.05
N ALA A 53 -18.37 52.62 13.84
CA ALA A 53 -17.41 53.71 13.68
C ALA A 53 -17.94 55.02 14.25
N ASP A 54 -19.21 55.35 13.97
CA ASP A 54 -19.87 56.52 14.54
C ASP A 54 -20.03 56.38 16.05
N THR A 55 -20.44 55.20 16.52
CA THR A 55 -20.61 54.93 17.95
C THR A 55 -19.31 55.19 18.72
N ILE A 56 -18.19 54.66 18.23
CA ILE A 56 -16.86 54.86 18.85
C ILE A 56 -16.43 56.33 18.72
N ALA A 57 -16.58 56.96 17.55
CA ALA A 57 -16.19 58.36 17.34
C ALA A 57 -16.97 59.31 18.25
N ILE A 58 -18.26 59.08 18.48
CA ILE A 58 -19.10 59.85 19.41
C ILE A 58 -18.59 59.70 20.84
N LEU A 59 -18.21 58.49 21.27
CA LEU A 59 -17.65 58.26 22.61
C LEU A 59 -16.34 59.03 22.81
N LEU A 60 -15.44 58.96 21.83
CA LEU A 60 -14.15 59.64 21.83
C LEU A 60 -14.31 61.17 21.87
N ARG A 61 -15.27 61.73 21.12
CA ARG A 61 -15.61 63.16 21.13
C ARG A 61 -16.28 63.62 22.41
N LYS A 62 -16.97 62.73 23.14
CA LYS A 62 -17.57 63.00 24.46
C LYS A 62 -16.57 62.96 25.63
N GLY A 63 -15.27 62.99 25.34
CA GLY A 63 -14.22 63.01 26.36
C GLY A 63 -14.00 61.67 27.05
N LYS A 64 -14.21 60.57 26.32
CA LYS A 64 -13.84 59.23 26.77
C LYS A 64 -12.61 58.76 26.01
N LEU A 65 -11.60 58.25 26.71
CA LEU A 65 -10.43 57.61 26.13
C LEU A 65 -10.67 56.10 26.05
N LEU A 66 -10.54 55.51 24.85
CA LEU A 66 -10.61 54.06 24.67
C LEU A 66 -9.36 53.41 25.29
N ILE A 67 -9.56 52.59 26.32
CA ILE A 67 -8.49 51.86 27.02
C ILE A 67 -8.36 50.45 26.47
N LYS A 68 -9.49 49.80 26.19
CA LYS A 68 -9.54 48.44 25.67
C LYS A 68 -10.71 48.28 24.72
N ALA A 69 -10.50 47.55 23.63
CA ALA A 69 -11.56 47.09 22.74
C ALA A 69 -11.44 45.58 22.55
N GLU A 70 -12.54 44.86 22.70
CA GLU A 70 -12.58 43.40 22.54
C GLU A 70 -13.72 42.98 21.61
N LEU A 71 -13.46 42.03 20.72
CA LEU A 71 -14.49 41.27 20.03
C LEU A 71 -14.90 40.09 20.93
N SER A 72 -16.18 39.99 21.30
CA SER A 72 -16.74 38.90 22.09
C SER A 72 -17.68 38.03 21.25
N LEU A 73 -17.52 36.71 21.33
CA LEU A 73 -18.40 35.70 20.72
C LEU A 73 -18.89 34.73 21.81
N GLN A 74 -20.18 34.44 21.87
CA GLN A 74 -20.73 33.45 22.81
C GLN A 74 -20.88 32.08 22.16
N TYR A 75 -20.66 31.01 22.92
CA TYR A 75 -20.77 29.64 22.46
C TYR A 75 -22.24 29.24 22.27
N ASP A 76 -22.56 28.67 21.11
CA ASP A 76 -23.90 28.17 20.77
C ASP A 76 -23.92 26.64 20.68
N GLY A 77 -22.96 26.03 19.97
CA GLY A 77 -22.92 24.58 19.79
C GLY A 77 -21.79 24.09 18.88
N TYR A 78 -21.76 22.78 18.63
CA TYR A 78 -20.88 22.16 17.63
C TYR A 78 -21.61 21.04 16.87
N GLU A 79 -21.11 20.71 15.69
CA GLU A 79 -21.62 19.62 14.86
C GLU A 79 -20.85 18.32 15.09
N ILE A 80 -21.58 17.20 15.14
CA ILE A 80 -21.00 15.85 15.21
C ILE A 80 -21.01 15.17 13.84
N VAL A 81 -22.07 15.38 13.07
CA VAL A 81 -22.21 14.89 11.70
C VAL A 81 -22.44 16.10 10.80
N PRO A 82 -21.35 16.79 10.40
CA PRO A 82 -21.46 18.01 9.61
C PRO A 82 -21.98 17.68 8.21
N SER A 83 -22.97 18.46 7.75
CA SER A 83 -23.57 18.25 6.42
C SER A 83 -22.53 18.44 5.31
N GLY A 84 -22.54 17.53 4.32
CA GLY A 84 -21.66 17.59 3.16
C GLY A 84 -20.20 17.19 3.42
N TYR A 85 -19.89 16.54 4.55
CA TYR A 85 -18.61 15.86 4.78
C TYR A 85 -18.79 14.36 4.94
N THR A 86 -17.77 13.62 4.53
CA THR A 86 -17.65 12.18 4.80
C THR A 86 -17.26 11.97 6.27
N CYS A 87 -18.17 11.43 7.07
CA CYS A 87 -17.94 11.16 8.49
C CYS A 87 -18.08 9.66 8.81
N ARG A 88 -17.23 9.13 9.69
CA ARG A 88 -17.35 7.77 10.22
C ARG A 88 -18.14 7.80 11.52
N GLU A 89 -19.46 7.90 11.41
CA GLU A 89 -20.36 8.09 12.56
C GLU A 89 -20.09 7.08 13.69
N ASN A 90 -19.86 5.82 13.35
CA ASN A 90 -19.65 4.74 14.33
C ASN A 90 -18.27 4.79 15.04
N LEU A 91 -17.27 5.51 14.51
CA LEU A 91 -15.91 5.52 15.07
C LEU A 91 -15.61 6.70 16.00
N GLY A 92 -16.52 7.67 16.14
CA GLY A 92 -16.27 8.88 16.96
C GLY A 92 -17.47 9.46 17.69
N ARG A 93 -18.72 9.17 17.26
CA ARG A 93 -19.92 9.84 17.77
C ARG A 93 -20.07 9.78 19.29
N LYS A 94 -19.88 8.60 19.88
CA LYS A 94 -19.95 8.42 21.34
C LYS A 94 -18.92 9.31 22.04
N LEU A 95 -17.67 9.26 21.58
CA LEU A 95 -16.56 10.00 22.17
C LEU A 95 -16.74 11.52 22.06
N TRP A 96 -17.18 12.03 20.91
CA TRP A 96 -17.46 13.47 20.72
C TRP A 96 -18.67 13.98 21.51
N THR A 97 -19.56 13.08 21.93
CA THR A 97 -20.75 13.43 22.73
C THR A 97 -20.44 13.40 24.22
N GLU A 98 -19.77 12.35 24.69
CA GLU A 98 -19.41 12.16 26.10
C GLU A 98 -18.25 13.06 26.53
N ASP A 99 -17.39 13.46 25.58
CA ASP A 99 -16.19 14.26 25.81
C ASP A 99 -16.13 15.47 24.84
N PRO A 100 -16.95 16.52 25.06
CA PRO A 100 -17.11 17.61 24.11
C PRO A 100 -15.80 18.35 23.78
N PRO A 101 -15.65 18.85 22.54
CA PRO A 101 -14.42 19.48 22.09
C PRO A 101 -14.17 20.85 22.72
N THR A 102 -12.88 21.19 22.87
CA THR A 102 -12.38 22.51 23.30
C THR A 102 -11.72 23.20 22.10
N TRP A 103 -12.53 23.60 21.13
CA TRP A 103 -12.05 24.19 19.87
C TRP A 103 -11.88 25.70 19.95
N HIS A 104 -11.09 26.24 19.03
CA HIS A 104 -10.72 27.65 19.01
C HIS A 104 -11.20 28.34 17.74
N VAL A 105 -11.67 29.57 17.90
CA VAL A 105 -11.96 30.49 16.79
C VAL A 105 -10.79 31.44 16.63
N HIS A 106 -10.39 31.69 15.39
CA HIS A 106 -9.44 32.73 15.03
C HIS A 106 -10.16 33.80 14.20
N ALA A 107 -9.94 35.06 14.56
CA ALA A 107 -10.43 36.22 13.83
C ALA A 107 -9.29 36.93 13.08
N TRP A 108 -9.47 37.21 11.79
CA TRP A 108 -8.55 38.03 10.99
C TRP A 108 -9.25 39.31 10.52
N PRO A 109 -8.66 40.50 10.73
CA PRO A 109 -9.22 41.74 10.18
C PRO A 109 -9.21 41.72 8.66
N LEU A 110 -10.33 42.10 8.05
CA LEU A 110 -10.47 42.18 6.60
C LEU A 110 -10.00 43.52 6.07
N ARG A 111 -9.46 43.50 4.86
CA ARG A 111 -9.03 44.70 4.12
C ARG A 111 -10.09 45.21 3.16
N ARG A 112 -11.04 44.34 2.77
CA ARG A 112 -12.08 44.68 1.80
C ARG A 112 -13.46 44.76 2.43
N PRO A 113 -14.25 45.75 2.01
CA PRO A 113 -15.63 45.89 2.43
C PRO A 113 -16.53 44.84 1.77
N TRP A 114 -17.61 44.50 2.48
CA TRP A 114 -18.68 43.59 2.03
C TRP A 114 -20.02 44.02 2.62
N ILE A 115 -21.12 43.42 2.13
CA ILE A 115 -22.49 43.74 2.56
C ILE A 115 -23.25 42.43 2.82
N ALA A 116 -24.00 42.34 3.91
CA ALA A 116 -24.94 41.25 4.11
C ALA A 116 -26.17 41.42 3.18
N ASP A 117 -26.16 40.75 2.03
CA ASP A 117 -27.27 40.76 1.07
C ASP A 117 -27.47 39.37 0.44
N LYS A 118 -28.71 38.94 0.25
CA LYS A 118 -29.01 37.58 -0.26
C LYS A 118 -28.61 37.40 -1.73
N ALA A 119 -28.53 38.47 -2.52
CA ALA A 119 -28.18 38.41 -3.94
C ALA A 119 -26.73 38.85 -4.18
N THR A 120 -26.30 39.93 -3.54
CA THR A 120 -24.98 40.55 -3.76
C THR A 120 -24.01 40.39 -2.60
N GLY A 121 -24.35 39.60 -1.58
CA GLY A 121 -23.49 39.38 -0.43
C GLY A 121 -22.18 38.69 -0.77
N PRO A 122 -21.26 38.58 0.19
CA PRO A 122 -20.00 37.91 -0.04
C PRO A 122 -20.20 36.41 -0.29
N THR A 123 -19.32 35.85 -1.10
CA THR A 123 -19.21 34.43 -1.42
C THR A 123 -17.77 33.98 -1.21
N PHE A 124 -17.48 32.70 -1.38
CA PHE A 124 -16.10 32.23 -1.36
C PHE A 124 -15.25 32.89 -2.47
N ASN A 125 -15.85 33.25 -3.60
CA ASN A 125 -15.20 33.97 -4.70
C ASN A 125 -15.11 35.48 -4.52
N ALA A 126 -16.10 36.10 -3.88
CA ALA A 126 -16.32 37.54 -3.98
C ALA A 126 -16.62 38.22 -2.64
N SER A 127 -16.16 39.46 -2.48
CA SER A 127 -16.60 40.31 -1.36
C SER A 127 -17.97 40.94 -1.64
N VAL A 128 -18.33 41.09 -2.92
CA VAL A 128 -19.66 41.44 -3.41
C VAL A 128 -19.97 40.59 -4.64
N ASN A 129 -20.93 39.66 -4.54
CA ASN A 129 -21.17 38.65 -5.58
C ASN A 129 -21.39 39.28 -6.97
N GLY A 130 -20.68 38.76 -7.98
CA GLY A 130 -20.75 39.23 -9.37
C GLY A 130 -20.19 40.63 -9.64
N ARG A 131 -19.62 41.31 -8.65
CA ARG A 131 -19.16 42.71 -8.76
C ARG A 131 -17.70 42.90 -8.35
N ARG A 132 -17.30 42.36 -7.20
CA ARG A 132 -15.98 42.56 -6.59
C ARG A 132 -15.46 41.25 -6.03
N TYR A 133 -14.39 40.73 -6.62
CA TYR A 133 -13.80 39.44 -6.29
C TYR A 133 -12.62 39.58 -5.32
N TRP A 134 -12.47 38.61 -4.42
CA TRP A 134 -11.27 38.50 -3.58
C TRP A 134 -10.02 38.39 -4.45
N THR A 135 -8.85 38.83 -3.96
CA THR A 135 -7.57 38.55 -4.66
C THR A 135 -7.30 37.05 -4.67
N ARG A 136 -7.65 36.36 -3.59
CA ARG A 136 -7.66 34.90 -3.51
C ARG A 136 -8.92 34.44 -2.80
N TYR A 137 -9.59 33.44 -3.36
CA TYR A 137 -10.80 32.84 -2.82
C TYR A 137 -10.71 32.56 -1.31
N GLY A 138 -11.86 32.66 -0.63
CA GLY A 138 -11.96 32.56 0.82
C GLY A 138 -11.38 33.77 1.56
N ALA A 139 -11.15 34.90 0.88
CA ALA A 139 -10.49 36.09 1.43
C ALA A 139 -9.11 35.79 2.06
N THR A 140 -8.32 34.93 1.39
CA THR A 140 -7.10 34.36 1.99
C THR A 140 -5.80 35.12 1.66
N ASP A 141 -5.84 36.10 0.75
CA ASP A 141 -4.68 36.92 0.42
C ASP A 141 -4.30 37.87 1.58
N LEU A 142 -3.03 37.82 2.01
CA LEU A 142 -2.54 38.55 3.19
C LEU A 142 -2.22 40.04 2.91
N GLU A 143 -2.14 40.43 1.64
CA GLU A 143 -1.84 41.80 1.24
C GLU A 143 -3.10 42.60 0.95
N ARG A 144 -4.10 41.96 0.34
CA ARG A 144 -5.27 42.64 -0.25
C ARG A 144 -6.61 42.19 0.31
N ASP A 145 -6.73 40.99 0.89
CA ASP A 145 -8.02 40.48 1.38
C ASP A 145 -8.14 40.58 2.91
N ARG A 146 -7.10 40.16 3.64
CA ARG A 146 -7.07 40.21 5.11
C ARG A 146 -5.67 40.53 5.67
N HIS A 147 -5.59 40.86 6.95
CA HIS A 147 -4.33 40.99 7.68
C HIS A 147 -3.88 39.64 8.28
N ALA A 148 -2.57 39.43 8.38
CA ALA A 148 -1.99 38.22 8.98
C ALA A 148 -1.94 38.31 10.52
N ASP A 149 -2.44 37.27 11.19
CA ASP A 149 -2.23 36.88 12.60
C ASP A 149 -2.00 38.02 13.62
N LEU A 150 -2.90 39.01 13.62
CA LEU A 150 -2.85 40.14 14.57
C LEU A 150 -3.46 39.80 15.95
N MET A 151 -4.14 38.67 16.07
CA MET A 151 -4.82 38.20 17.28
C MET A 151 -4.54 36.70 17.47
N ALA A 152 -4.44 36.25 18.71
CA ALA A 152 -4.35 34.82 19.00
C ALA A 152 -5.75 34.16 18.94
N PRO A 153 -5.85 32.90 18.48
CA PRO A 153 -7.08 32.12 18.59
C PRO A 153 -7.61 32.08 20.03
N GLN A 154 -8.93 32.07 20.18
CA GLN A 154 -9.60 32.02 21.47
C GLN A 154 -10.47 30.76 21.56
N GLU A 155 -10.43 30.07 22.70
CA GLU A 155 -11.28 28.91 22.95
C GLU A 155 -12.75 29.34 22.95
N LEU A 156 -13.59 28.58 22.24
CA LEU A 156 -15.03 28.71 22.28
C LEU A 156 -15.62 27.31 22.39
N SER A 157 -16.10 26.96 23.57
CA SER A 157 -16.47 25.58 23.92
C SER A 157 -17.55 25.52 25.00
N VAL A 158 -17.95 24.31 25.39
CA VAL A 158 -18.85 24.09 26.53
C VAL A 158 -18.25 24.58 27.86
N THR A 159 -16.92 24.59 27.99
CA THR A 159 -16.20 25.04 29.19
C THR A 159 -15.79 26.51 29.11
N ALA A 160 -15.45 27.00 27.92
CA ALA A 160 -15.15 28.40 27.63
C ALA A 160 -16.29 29.00 26.77
N ARG A 161 -17.40 29.37 27.42
CA ARG A 161 -18.62 29.80 26.73
C ARG A 161 -18.56 31.19 26.10
N GLU A 162 -17.47 31.93 26.27
CA GLU A 162 -17.25 33.24 25.66
C GLU A 162 -15.80 33.38 25.20
N ALA A 163 -15.59 33.62 23.91
CA ALA A 163 -14.30 33.94 23.32
C ALA A 163 -14.13 35.46 23.23
N ARG A 164 -13.05 36.02 23.77
CA ARG A 164 -12.76 37.46 23.75
C ARG A 164 -11.43 37.75 23.07
N PHE A 165 -11.46 38.45 21.94
CA PHE A 165 -10.28 38.85 21.19
C PHE A 165 -9.94 40.30 21.51
N ASP A 166 -8.73 40.58 22.01
CA ASP A 166 -8.26 41.95 22.19
C ASP A 166 -7.95 42.60 20.83
N ILE A 167 -8.77 43.58 20.44
CA ILE A 167 -8.65 44.33 19.20
C ILE A 167 -8.14 45.76 19.44
N THR A 168 -7.71 46.08 20.66
CA THR A 168 -7.27 47.43 21.04
C THR A 168 -6.20 47.95 20.09
N ARG A 169 -5.23 47.10 19.75
CA ARG A 169 -4.14 47.44 18.81
C ARG A 169 -4.66 47.86 17.43
N LEU A 170 -5.75 47.27 16.95
CA LEU A 170 -6.34 47.59 15.65
C LEU A 170 -6.90 49.01 15.58
N LEU A 171 -7.33 49.55 16.72
CA LEU A 171 -7.95 50.88 16.83
C LEU A 171 -6.96 51.94 17.34
N ALA A 172 -6.00 51.55 18.17
CA ALA A 172 -5.06 52.44 18.84
C ALA A 172 -3.76 52.69 18.05
N THR A 173 -3.34 51.77 17.16
CA THR A 173 -2.08 51.89 16.40
C THR A 173 -2.32 51.99 14.90
N ASP A 174 -1.29 52.29 14.12
CA ASP A 174 -1.35 52.42 12.66
C ASP A 174 -1.33 51.09 11.89
N VAL A 175 -1.59 49.96 12.57
CA VAL A 175 -1.46 48.60 12.01
C VAL A 175 -2.43 48.33 10.86
N LEU A 176 -3.60 48.97 10.87
CA LEU A 176 -4.56 48.94 9.77
C LEU A 176 -4.36 50.11 8.81
N THR A 177 -4.32 51.33 9.35
CA THR A 177 -4.09 52.58 8.63
C THR A 177 -3.65 53.68 9.60
N ARG A 178 -2.97 54.70 9.09
CA ARG A 178 -2.42 55.81 9.88
C ARG A 178 -3.51 56.64 10.55
N GLU A 179 -4.62 56.90 9.86
CA GLU A 179 -5.69 57.79 10.33
C GLU A 179 -6.68 57.07 11.25
N ALA A 180 -6.93 57.63 12.44
CA ALA A 180 -7.81 57.01 13.45
C ALA A 180 -9.25 56.79 12.96
N GLY A 181 -9.84 57.74 12.25
CA GLY A 181 -11.20 57.58 11.71
C GLY A 181 -11.27 56.53 10.60
N ALA A 182 -10.22 56.36 9.82
CA ALA A 182 -10.14 55.31 8.81
C ALA A 182 -10.04 53.91 9.45
N ARG A 183 -9.38 53.76 10.62
CA ARG A 183 -9.37 52.50 11.39
C ARG A 183 -10.78 52.10 11.85
N LEU A 184 -11.55 53.08 12.34
CA LEU A 184 -12.94 52.86 12.75
C LEU A 184 -13.82 52.43 11.56
N LEU A 185 -13.67 53.09 10.41
CA LEU A 185 -14.41 52.70 9.20
C LEU A 185 -14.00 51.33 8.66
N MET A 186 -12.72 50.94 8.75
CA MET A 186 -12.30 49.59 8.36
C MET A 186 -12.99 48.52 9.21
N LEU A 187 -13.14 48.75 10.51
CA LEU A 187 -13.87 47.83 11.39
C LEU A 187 -15.36 47.71 11.01
N GLU A 188 -16.02 48.84 10.73
CA GLU A 188 -17.43 48.89 10.35
C GLU A 188 -17.69 48.27 8.96
N GLN A 189 -16.85 48.59 7.97
CA GLN A 189 -17.08 48.22 6.57
C GLN A 189 -16.52 46.85 6.20
N CYS A 190 -15.38 46.47 6.76
CA CYS A 190 -14.68 45.22 6.43
C CYS A 190 -14.89 44.16 7.51
N GLY A 191 -14.76 44.52 8.79
CA GLY A 191 -14.91 43.58 9.90
C GLY A 191 -13.85 42.47 9.94
N PHE A 192 -14.26 41.25 10.29
CA PHE A 192 -13.39 40.11 10.52
C PHE A 192 -13.80 38.88 9.71
N LEU A 193 -12.83 38.06 9.34
CA LEU A 193 -13.02 36.68 8.91
C LEU A 193 -12.80 35.77 10.13
N LEU A 194 -13.77 34.92 10.44
CA LEU A 194 -13.74 33.95 11.53
C LEU A 194 -13.58 32.54 10.97
N ARG A 195 -12.72 31.73 11.60
CA ARG A 195 -12.54 30.31 11.27
C ARG A 195 -12.18 29.50 12.50
N LYS A 196 -12.57 28.22 12.52
CA LYS A 196 -12.06 27.25 13.47
C LYS A 196 -10.61 26.85 13.11
N VAL A 197 -9.76 26.57 14.11
CA VAL A 197 -8.34 26.26 13.88
C VAL A 197 -8.05 24.75 13.79
N GLU A 198 -8.79 23.92 14.50
CA GLU A 198 -8.52 22.49 14.62
C GLU A 198 -8.98 21.71 13.38
N THR A 199 -8.06 21.45 12.46
CA THR A 199 -8.29 20.58 11.29
C THR A 199 -8.46 19.11 11.67
N TYR A 200 -7.98 18.72 12.86
CA TYR A 200 -8.18 17.43 13.50
C TYR A 200 -7.88 17.59 15.01
N ASP A 201 -8.23 16.58 15.82
CA ASP A 201 -8.00 16.62 17.27
C ASP A 201 -7.55 15.25 17.80
N SER A 202 -6.31 15.20 18.30
CA SER A 202 -5.65 13.98 18.80
C SER A 202 -6.26 13.44 20.10
N ARG A 203 -7.05 14.25 20.83
CA ARG A 203 -7.82 13.80 21.99
C ARG A 203 -8.71 12.61 21.67
N TYR A 204 -9.21 12.57 20.44
CA TYR A 204 -10.15 11.54 19.98
C TYR A 204 -9.49 10.29 19.41
N ARG A 205 -8.17 10.18 19.57
CA ARG A 205 -7.43 8.97 19.22
C ARG A 205 -7.77 7.84 20.19
N GLN A 206 -8.17 6.69 19.64
CA GLN A 206 -8.31 5.45 20.40
C GLN A 206 -6.97 4.70 20.48
N ALA A 207 -6.73 4.00 21.60
CA ALA A 207 -5.42 3.47 21.97
C ALA A 207 -4.85 2.39 21.04
N ASP A 208 -5.70 1.64 20.32
CA ASP A 208 -5.29 0.50 19.48
C ASP A 208 -5.30 0.78 17.96
N ALA A 209 -5.62 2.02 17.54
CA ALA A 209 -5.85 2.33 16.12
C ALA A 209 -4.61 2.94 15.43
N TYR A 210 -4.37 2.56 14.17
CA TYR A 210 -3.41 3.18 13.26
C TYR A 210 -3.79 4.63 12.84
N GLU A 211 -4.40 5.41 13.73
CA GLU A 211 -5.03 6.74 13.50
C GLU A 211 -6.38 6.72 12.76
N TRP A 212 -7.27 5.78 13.10
CA TRP A 212 -8.49 5.51 12.32
C TRP A 212 -9.69 6.47 12.46
N ALA A 213 -9.65 7.50 13.31
CA ALA A 213 -10.85 8.32 13.59
C ALA A 213 -10.57 9.74 14.15
N MET A 214 -9.68 10.52 13.52
CA MET A 214 -9.36 11.89 13.98
C MET A 214 -9.87 13.07 13.14
N PRO A 215 -10.65 12.95 12.05
CA PRO A 215 -10.92 14.10 11.17
C PRO A 215 -12.02 15.03 11.73
N THR A 216 -11.69 15.86 12.71
CA THR A 216 -12.63 16.83 13.28
C THR A 216 -12.73 18.14 12.51
N GLY A 217 -11.91 18.34 11.47
CA GLY A 217 -11.82 19.61 10.76
C GLY A 217 -13.14 20.08 10.15
N GLY A 218 -13.93 19.17 9.57
CA GLY A 218 -15.23 19.49 8.97
C GLY A 218 -16.34 19.76 9.98
N HIS A 219 -16.13 19.42 11.25
CA HIS A 219 -17.12 19.64 12.31
C HIS A 219 -17.22 21.12 12.62
N GLY A 220 -18.42 21.67 12.47
CA GLY A 220 -18.72 23.08 12.71
C GLY A 220 -18.70 23.45 14.18
N LEU A 221 -18.26 24.66 14.47
CA LEU A 221 -18.34 25.37 15.73
C LEU A 221 -19.25 26.58 15.55
N SER A 222 -20.34 26.64 16.31
CA SER A 222 -21.34 27.70 16.21
C SER A 222 -21.19 28.71 17.34
N PHE A 223 -21.31 29.99 16.97
CA PHE A 223 -21.33 31.09 17.92
C PHE A 223 -22.65 31.87 17.85
N THR A 224 -22.92 32.66 18.88
CA THR A 224 -24.04 33.58 18.96
C THR A 224 -23.62 34.88 19.62
N ASN A 225 -24.51 35.88 19.59
CA ASN A 225 -24.35 37.18 20.26
C ASN A 225 -22.96 37.83 20.07
N PRO A 226 -22.50 38.07 18.83
CA PRO A 226 -21.24 38.77 18.59
C PRO A 226 -21.35 40.22 19.06
N ARG A 227 -20.35 40.71 19.79
CA ARG A 227 -20.34 42.05 20.41
C ARG A 227 -18.98 42.70 20.32
N LEU A 228 -18.94 44.04 20.21
CA LEU A 228 -17.75 44.83 20.53
C LEU A 228 -17.87 45.38 21.93
N LEU A 229 -16.94 45.01 22.80
CA LEU A 229 -16.84 45.48 24.18
C LEU A 229 -15.78 46.60 24.23
N LEU A 230 -16.20 47.79 24.63
CA LEU A 230 -15.36 48.99 24.66
C LEU A 230 -15.20 49.46 26.11
N THR A 231 -14.01 49.28 26.67
CA THR A 231 -13.65 49.82 27.98
C THR A 231 -13.05 51.21 27.78
N CYS A 232 -13.74 52.21 28.30
CA CYS A 232 -13.38 53.61 28.19
C CYS A 232 -13.09 54.22 29.56
N ARG A 233 -12.21 55.22 29.61
CA ARG A 233 -11.98 56.05 30.80
C ARG A 233 -12.33 57.51 30.52
N PRO A 234 -13.09 58.20 31.38
CA PRO A 234 -13.32 59.64 31.24
C PRO A 234 -12.00 60.43 31.29
N ILE A 235 -11.89 61.48 30.47
CA ILE A 235 -10.76 62.42 30.45
C ILE A 235 -11.23 63.87 30.43
N THR A 236 -10.42 64.78 30.95
CA THR A 236 -10.60 66.23 30.82
C THR A 236 -10.11 66.68 29.44
N GLY A 237 -10.99 66.60 28.42
CA GLY A 237 -10.69 66.97 27.04
C GLY A 237 -11.55 66.18 26.03
N THR A 238 -11.36 66.39 24.74
CA THR A 238 -11.98 65.55 23.69
C THR A 238 -10.91 64.91 22.83
N VAL A 239 -11.15 63.68 22.36
CA VAL A 239 -10.24 63.03 21.40
C VAL A 239 -10.68 63.44 20.00
N ALA A 240 -9.82 64.19 19.30
CA ALA A 240 -10.08 64.60 17.92
C ALA A 240 -10.00 63.39 16.98
N VAL A 241 -11.16 62.95 16.48
CA VAL A 241 -11.27 61.93 15.43
C VAL A 241 -12.05 62.51 14.25
N THR A 242 -11.35 62.69 13.12
CA THR A 242 -11.97 63.07 11.85
C THR A 242 -12.38 61.80 11.12
N MET A 243 -13.66 61.69 10.78
CA MET A 243 -14.17 60.54 10.02
C MET A 243 -13.95 60.81 8.52
N PRO A 244 -13.28 59.89 7.79
CA PRO A 244 -13.21 59.99 6.33
C PRO A 244 -14.60 59.80 5.71
N ALA A 245 -14.71 60.10 4.41
CA ALA A 245 -15.92 59.80 3.66
C ALA A 245 -16.22 58.29 3.70
N ARG A 246 -17.44 57.91 4.08
CA ARG A 246 -17.89 56.52 4.03
C ARG A 246 -17.94 56.05 2.58
N LEU A 247 -17.62 54.78 2.37
CA LEU A 247 -17.82 54.15 1.09
C LEU A 247 -19.33 53.97 0.85
N ASP A 248 -19.86 54.59 -0.19
CA ASP A 248 -21.27 54.46 -0.55
C ASP A 248 -21.60 53.01 -0.90
N ARG A 249 -22.71 52.50 -0.35
CA ARG A 249 -23.27 51.18 -0.69
C ARG A 249 -23.49 51.04 -2.20
N LYS A 250 -23.89 52.11 -2.91
CA LYS A 250 -24.00 52.08 -4.38
C LYS A 250 -22.64 51.93 -5.06
N ALA A 251 -21.60 52.56 -4.53
CA ALA A 251 -20.24 52.42 -5.04
C ALA A 251 -19.72 50.98 -4.85
N LEU A 252 -20.07 50.30 -3.75
CA LEU A 252 -19.76 48.88 -3.54
C LEU A 252 -20.39 47.95 -4.58
N LEU A 253 -21.57 48.30 -5.09
CA LEU A 253 -22.28 47.53 -6.12
C LEU A 253 -21.75 47.77 -7.53
N THR A 254 -20.88 48.76 -7.73
CA THR A 254 -20.15 48.97 -8.99
C THR A 254 -19.02 47.96 -9.10
N ALA A 255 -18.90 47.33 -10.27
CA ALA A 255 -17.83 46.39 -10.54
C ALA A 255 -16.47 47.12 -10.58
N ASP A 256 -15.44 46.52 -9.97
CA ASP A 256 -14.10 47.10 -9.88
C ASP A 256 -13.10 46.50 -10.88
N GLY A 257 -13.58 45.69 -11.83
CA GLY A 257 -12.77 45.04 -12.87
C GLY A 257 -12.04 43.76 -12.40
N SER A 258 -12.19 43.38 -11.13
CA SER A 258 -11.71 42.08 -10.63
C SER A 258 -12.45 40.89 -11.28
N ARG A 259 -11.86 39.69 -11.20
CA ARG A 259 -12.37 38.47 -11.83
C ARG A 259 -12.50 37.32 -10.82
N PRO A 260 -13.40 36.34 -11.05
CA PRO A 260 -13.50 35.14 -10.22
C PRO A 260 -12.15 34.44 -10.01
N THR A 261 -11.89 33.99 -8.78
CA THR A 261 -10.60 33.36 -8.41
C THR A 261 -10.71 31.84 -8.24
N ALA A 262 -11.90 31.32 -7.97
CA ALA A 262 -12.28 29.91 -8.04
C ALA A 262 -13.21 29.71 -9.25
N VAL A 263 -12.74 28.95 -10.24
CA VAL A 263 -13.46 28.76 -11.51
C VAL A 263 -13.52 27.29 -11.86
N MET A 264 -14.72 26.82 -12.17
CA MET A 264 -14.95 25.47 -12.72
C MET A 264 -14.52 25.42 -14.18
N PHE A 265 -13.87 24.32 -14.59
CA PHE A 265 -13.52 24.13 -15.99
C PHE A 265 -14.76 23.89 -16.85
N THR A 266 -14.72 24.37 -18.10
CA THR A 266 -15.77 24.08 -19.09
C THR A 266 -15.78 22.59 -19.48
N PRO A 267 -16.90 22.05 -19.96
CA PRO A 267 -16.97 20.65 -20.42
C PRO A 267 -15.92 20.30 -21.48
N GLN A 268 -15.69 21.17 -22.47
CA GLN A 268 -14.63 20.95 -23.46
C GLN A 268 -13.23 21.04 -22.83
N GLY A 269 -12.99 22.04 -21.98
CA GLY A 269 -11.70 22.24 -21.35
C GLY A 269 -11.28 21.08 -20.45
N ILE A 270 -12.22 20.39 -19.80
CA ILE A 270 -11.90 19.21 -18.99
C ILE A 270 -11.57 17.99 -19.85
N VAL A 271 -12.22 17.81 -21.00
CA VAL A 271 -11.89 16.73 -21.95
C VAL A 271 -10.45 16.89 -22.44
N GLU A 272 -10.08 18.10 -22.88
CA GLU A 272 -8.71 18.38 -23.33
C GLU A 272 -7.66 18.10 -22.24
N ARG A 273 -7.97 18.46 -20.99
CA ARG A 273 -7.10 18.18 -19.82
C ARG A 273 -6.99 16.69 -19.54
N ALA A 274 -8.10 15.96 -19.55
CA ALA A 274 -8.12 14.51 -19.35
C ALA A 274 -7.32 13.77 -20.43
N THR A 275 -7.49 14.15 -21.70
CA THR A 275 -6.70 13.59 -22.81
C THR A 275 -5.21 13.87 -22.63
N ARG A 276 -4.83 15.10 -22.22
CA ARG A 276 -3.43 15.43 -21.93
C ARG A 276 -2.87 14.67 -20.74
N ALA A 277 -3.67 14.36 -19.72
CA ALA A 277 -3.24 13.58 -18.55
C ALA A 277 -2.95 12.11 -18.90
N LEU A 278 -3.64 11.55 -19.91
CA LEU A 278 -3.44 10.18 -20.38
C LEU A 278 -2.32 10.03 -21.41
N ALA A 279 -1.89 11.13 -22.04
CA ALA A 279 -0.89 11.14 -23.11
C ALA A 279 0.61 11.10 -22.71
N PRO A 280 1.06 11.49 -21.50
CA PRO A 280 2.50 11.58 -21.22
C PRO A 280 3.19 10.23 -21.37
N ASP A 281 4.41 10.23 -21.92
CA ASP A 281 5.32 9.09 -21.98
C ASP A 281 4.80 7.80 -22.67
N LEU A 282 3.69 7.92 -23.40
CA LEU A 282 3.20 6.90 -24.32
C LEU A 282 3.90 6.95 -25.69
N LYS A 283 4.55 8.07 -26.04
CA LYS A 283 5.20 8.23 -27.34
C LYS A 283 6.37 7.27 -27.47
N GLY A 284 6.30 6.37 -28.46
CA GLY A 284 7.32 5.34 -28.70
C GLY A 284 7.10 4.02 -27.95
N ARG A 285 6.00 3.89 -27.18
CA ARG A 285 5.52 2.58 -26.71
C ARG A 285 5.10 1.72 -27.89
N ALA A 286 5.30 0.41 -27.77
CA ALA A 286 4.79 -0.52 -28.77
C ALA A 286 3.26 -0.61 -28.70
N ASP A 287 2.59 -0.78 -29.85
CA ASP A 287 1.12 -0.82 -29.93
C ASP A 287 0.49 -1.88 -29.01
N TRP A 288 1.16 -3.02 -28.84
CA TRP A 288 0.69 -4.07 -27.94
C TRP A 288 0.64 -3.60 -26.47
N GLN A 289 1.57 -2.75 -26.03
CA GLN A 289 1.56 -2.20 -24.66
C GLN A 289 0.35 -1.30 -24.46
N LEU A 290 0.08 -0.43 -25.42
CA LEU A 290 -1.09 0.45 -25.40
C LEU A 290 -2.40 -0.36 -25.37
N ALA A 291 -2.47 -1.46 -26.14
CA ALA A 291 -3.61 -2.36 -26.12
C ALA A 291 -3.82 -3.00 -24.74
N ARG A 292 -2.77 -3.50 -24.08
CA ARG A 292 -2.85 -4.09 -22.73
C ARG A 292 -3.28 -3.06 -21.67
N ILE A 293 -2.76 -1.83 -21.76
CA ILE A 293 -3.17 -0.74 -20.87
C ILE A 293 -4.65 -0.41 -21.09
N GLY A 294 -5.10 -0.33 -22.34
CA GLY A 294 -6.51 -0.08 -22.69
C GLY A 294 -7.45 -1.17 -22.20
N GLU A 295 -7.04 -2.44 -22.25
CA GLU A 295 -7.80 -3.58 -21.71
C GLU A 295 -8.02 -3.45 -20.20
N LEU A 296 -6.97 -3.12 -19.44
CA LEU A 296 -7.07 -2.91 -17.99
C LEU A 296 -7.90 -1.66 -17.64
N HIS A 297 -7.71 -0.56 -18.39
CA HIS A 297 -8.48 0.68 -18.20
C HIS A 297 -9.97 0.47 -18.43
N LYS A 298 -10.34 -0.33 -19.44
CA LYS A 298 -11.73 -0.68 -19.76
C LYS A 298 -12.42 -1.46 -18.63
N VAL A 299 -11.70 -2.34 -17.93
CA VAL A 299 -12.25 -3.07 -16.78
C VAL A 299 -12.50 -2.12 -15.60
N GLY A 300 -11.56 -1.21 -15.33
CA GLY A 300 -11.69 -0.21 -14.26
C GLY A 300 -11.63 -0.82 -12.86
N GLY A 301 -12.53 -0.36 -11.98
CA GLY A 301 -12.68 -0.84 -10.60
C GLY A 301 -12.07 0.06 -9.52
N ASP A 302 -11.26 1.04 -9.91
CA ASP A 302 -10.60 2.02 -9.03
C ASP A 302 -11.28 3.40 -9.05
N GLN A 303 -10.88 4.30 -8.13
CA GLN A 303 -11.34 5.68 -8.11
C GLN A 303 -10.55 6.61 -9.04
N VAL A 304 -9.39 6.20 -9.56
CA VAL A 304 -8.47 7.10 -10.28
C VAL A 304 -8.69 7.12 -11.81
N SER A 305 -8.91 5.98 -12.45
CA SER A 305 -9.16 5.84 -13.88
C SER A 305 -10.39 6.63 -14.33
N ASN A 306 -11.40 6.72 -13.45
CA ASN A 306 -12.62 7.48 -13.66
C ASN A 306 -12.40 8.99 -13.84
N TRP A 307 -11.25 9.55 -13.42
CA TRP A 307 -10.91 10.96 -13.70
C TRP A 307 -10.69 11.25 -15.18
N SER A 308 -10.43 10.22 -15.99
CA SER A 308 -10.37 10.36 -17.45
C SER A 308 -11.76 10.34 -18.12
N ASN A 309 -12.78 9.80 -17.46
CA ASN A 309 -14.14 9.68 -17.97
C ASN A 309 -14.93 10.97 -17.73
N VAL A 310 -14.67 11.98 -18.57
CA VAL A 310 -15.24 13.35 -18.44
C VAL A 310 -16.00 13.85 -19.67
N ALA A 311 -16.00 13.09 -20.76
CA ALA A 311 -16.66 13.48 -22.00
C ALA A 311 -18.18 13.33 -21.92
N GLY A 312 -18.90 14.23 -22.60
CA GLY A 312 -20.37 14.29 -22.59
C GLY A 312 -20.95 14.80 -21.27
N ASP A 313 -22.28 15.03 -21.25
CA ASP A 313 -22.97 15.61 -20.10
C ASP A 313 -22.86 14.73 -18.85
N ASP A 314 -23.00 13.41 -19.01
CA ASP A 314 -22.90 12.47 -17.90
C ASP A 314 -21.47 12.39 -17.35
N GLY A 315 -20.46 12.42 -18.24
CA GLY A 315 -19.04 12.48 -17.85
C GLY A 315 -18.72 13.76 -17.07
N TYR A 316 -19.23 14.90 -17.52
CA TYR A 316 -19.04 16.18 -16.84
C TYR A 316 -19.74 16.23 -15.47
N LYS A 317 -20.98 15.72 -15.37
CA LYS A 317 -21.69 15.58 -14.09
C LYS A 317 -20.96 14.63 -13.13
N ALA A 318 -20.43 13.52 -13.62
CA ALA A 318 -19.63 12.59 -12.84
C ALA A 318 -18.34 13.25 -12.34
N TYR A 319 -17.68 14.06 -13.16
CA TYR A 319 -16.53 14.87 -12.76
C TYR A 319 -16.89 15.86 -11.64
N GLN A 320 -17.98 16.61 -11.77
CA GLN A 320 -18.43 17.52 -10.71
C GLN A 320 -18.77 16.77 -9.41
N LYS A 321 -19.34 15.56 -9.50
CA LYS A 321 -19.58 14.69 -8.35
C LYS A 321 -18.27 14.29 -7.66
N ARG A 322 -17.26 13.86 -8.43
CA ARG A 322 -15.93 13.52 -7.90
C ARG A 322 -15.25 14.69 -7.20
N LEU A 323 -15.35 15.91 -7.73
CA LEU A 323 -14.84 17.10 -7.03
C LEU A 323 -15.53 17.32 -5.69
N ARG A 324 -16.85 17.14 -5.62
CA ARG A 324 -17.61 17.23 -4.36
C ARG A 324 -17.20 16.13 -3.38
N GLU A 325 -16.95 14.91 -3.84
CA GLU A 325 -16.46 13.81 -3.02
C GLU A 325 -15.06 14.13 -2.45
N VAL A 326 -14.16 14.71 -3.24
CA VAL A 326 -12.85 15.19 -2.78
C VAL A 326 -13.03 16.27 -1.71
N LEU A 327 -13.83 17.30 -1.98
CA LEU A 327 -14.06 18.40 -1.03
C LEU A 327 -14.81 17.94 0.24
N ALA A 328 -15.63 16.90 0.16
CA ALA A 328 -16.32 16.33 1.32
C ALA A 328 -15.37 15.56 2.26
N MET A 329 -14.15 15.26 1.84
CA MET A 329 -13.19 14.52 2.66
C MET A 329 -12.46 15.46 3.64
N PRO A 330 -12.70 15.36 4.96
CA PRO A 330 -11.97 16.19 5.91
C PRO A 330 -10.46 15.81 5.96
N PRO A 331 -9.56 16.77 6.26
CA PRO A 331 -8.16 16.46 6.56
C PRO A 331 -8.04 15.37 7.63
N ARG A 332 -6.99 14.53 7.53
CA ARG A 332 -6.77 13.36 8.41
C ARG A 332 -7.83 12.24 8.32
N TYR A 333 -8.71 12.25 7.31
CA TYR A 333 -9.56 11.08 7.04
C TYR A 333 -8.69 9.89 6.60
N TRP A 334 -8.74 8.76 7.31
CA TRP A 334 -7.92 7.60 6.96
C TRP A 334 -8.48 6.85 5.75
N LEU A 335 -7.71 6.77 4.67
CA LEU A 335 -8.12 6.13 3.41
C LEU A 335 -7.61 4.68 3.23
N GLY A 336 -6.95 4.11 4.24
CA GLY A 336 -6.38 2.77 4.08
C GLY A 336 -5.39 2.71 2.92
N TRP A 337 -5.54 1.69 2.07
CA TRP A 337 -4.67 1.45 0.91
C TRP A 337 -5.03 2.29 -0.31
N GLU A 338 -6.17 2.99 -0.29
CA GLU A 338 -6.58 3.94 -1.35
C GLU A 338 -5.72 5.22 -1.36
N ILE A 339 -4.83 5.41 -0.38
CA ILE A 339 -3.93 6.57 -0.34
C ILE A 339 -3.04 6.68 -1.60
N ALA A 340 -2.71 5.55 -2.24
CA ALA A 340 -2.02 5.54 -3.53
C ALA A 340 -2.87 6.18 -4.65
N GLU A 341 -4.20 5.98 -4.64
CA GLU A 341 -5.10 6.60 -5.62
C GLU A 341 -5.16 8.11 -5.45
N GLN A 342 -5.23 8.62 -4.22
CA GLN A 342 -5.20 10.05 -3.96
C GLN A 342 -3.91 10.71 -4.47
N LEU A 343 -2.77 10.04 -4.25
CA LEU A 343 -1.50 10.51 -4.81
C LEU A 343 -1.54 10.43 -6.34
N LEU A 344 -2.05 9.36 -6.96
CA LEU A 344 -2.17 9.29 -8.41
C LEU A 344 -3.07 10.40 -9.00
N VAL A 345 -4.18 10.74 -8.34
CA VAL A 345 -5.02 11.87 -8.76
C VAL A 345 -4.19 13.15 -8.79
N TRP A 346 -3.31 13.38 -7.82
CA TRP A 346 -2.39 14.52 -7.83
C TRP A 346 -1.32 14.41 -8.92
N TYR A 347 -0.64 13.28 -9.04
CA TYR A 347 0.52 13.18 -9.94
C TYR A 347 0.14 13.02 -11.42
N VAL A 348 -1.04 12.47 -11.71
CA VAL A 348 -1.55 12.26 -13.08
C VAL A 348 -2.61 13.29 -13.46
N PHE A 349 -3.57 13.55 -12.55
CA PHE A 349 -4.78 14.31 -12.88
C PHE A 349 -4.89 15.68 -12.18
N ARG A 350 -3.82 16.23 -11.58
CA ARG A 350 -3.86 17.54 -10.89
C ARG A 350 -4.43 18.66 -11.75
N ASP A 351 -4.14 18.65 -13.05
CA ASP A 351 -4.59 19.69 -13.96
C ASP A 351 -6.11 19.67 -14.20
N LEU A 352 -6.80 18.61 -13.77
CA LEU A 352 -8.26 18.49 -13.74
C LEU A 352 -8.86 19.02 -12.43
N LEU A 353 -8.04 19.35 -11.42
CA LEU A 353 -8.49 19.90 -10.15
C LEU A 353 -8.47 21.44 -10.20
N PRO A 354 -9.59 22.13 -9.98
CA PRO A 354 -9.60 23.57 -9.78
C PRO A 354 -8.75 23.99 -8.59
N ALA A 355 -8.24 25.23 -8.58
CA ALA A 355 -7.29 25.69 -7.57
C ALA A 355 -7.76 25.49 -6.11
N PRO A 356 -9.02 25.79 -5.71
CA PRO A 356 -9.47 25.51 -4.34
C PRO A 356 -9.45 24.02 -3.98
N VAL A 357 -9.70 23.13 -4.95
CA VAL A 357 -9.65 21.68 -4.74
C VAL A 357 -8.20 21.23 -4.55
N GLN A 358 -7.26 21.79 -5.31
CA GLN A 358 -5.83 21.54 -5.11
C GLN A 358 -5.36 21.97 -3.72
N ASP A 359 -5.78 23.15 -3.26
CA ASP A 359 -5.47 23.65 -1.92
C ASP A 359 -6.07 22.77 -0.82
N HIS A 360 -7.29 22.26 -1.02
CA HIS A 360 -7.91 21.31 -0.11
C HIS A 360 -7.11 20.00 -0.01
N VAL A 361 -6.68 19.42 -1.13
CA VAL A 361 -5.82 18.22 -1.15
C VAL A 361 -4.48 18.49 -0.45
N LYS A 362 -3.86 19.65 -0.70
CA LYS A 362 -2.64 20.05 0.04
C LYS A 362 -2.87 20.16 1.54
N ASN A 363 -4.01 20.70 1.97
CA ASN A 363 -4.35 20.81 3.39
C ASN A 363 -4.59 19.46 4.05
N TYR A 364 -5.15 18.48 3.33
CA TYR A 364 -5.22 17.09 3.78
C TYR A 364 -3.83 16.53 4.10
N TRP A 365 -2.86 16.72 3.20
CA TRP A 365 -1.48 16.25 3.40
C TRP A 365 -0.72 17.03 4.47
N ARG A 366 -0.91 18.35 4.57
CA ARG A 366 -0.33 19.16 5.66
C ARG A 366 -0.78 18.67 7.03
N ALA A 367 -2.06 18.31 7.18
CA ALA A 367 -2.57 17.79 8.44
C ALA A 367 -1.93 16.44 8.81
N TRP A 368 -1.74 15.54 7.85
CA TRP A 368 -1.07 14.25 8.07
C TRP A 368 0.43 14.37 8.35
N LEU A 369 1.12 15.26 7.64
CA LEU A 369 2.59 15.31 7.63
C LEU A 369 3.18 16.32 8.63
N GLN A 370 2.38 17.31 9.06
CA GLN A 370 2.80 18.41 9.95
C GLN A 370 4.18 18.94 9.56
N PRO A 371 4.31 19.56 8.37
CA PRO A 371 5.61 19.86 7.76
C PRO A 371 6.44 20.88 8.54
N ASP A 372 5.83 21.61 9.48
CA ASP A 372 6.48 22.54 10.38
C ASP A 372 7.23 21.87 11.54
N LEU A 373 7.01 20.56 11.76
CA LEU A 373 7.68 19.79 12.81
C LEU A 373 8.83 18.95 12.25
N GLU A 374 9.99 19.04 12.90
CA GLU A 374 11.10 18.12 12.68
C GLU A 374 10.73 16.70 13.12
N THR A 375 11.43 15.70 12.58
CA THR A 375 11.15 14.28 12.86
C THR A 375 11.32 13.91 14.33
N SER A 376 12.33 14.47 15.00
CA SER A 376 12.61 14.27 16.43
C SER A 376 11.47 14.75 17.35
N ALA A 377 10.55 15.56 16.84
CA ALA A 377 9.39 16.01 17.60
C ALA A 377 8.30 14.93 17.66
N PHE A 378 8.28 13.97 16.73
CA PHE A 378 7.23 12.95 16.66
C PHE A 378 7.44 11.80 17.64
N LEU A 379 6.33 11.16 17.96
CA LEU A 379 6.19 9.95 18.74
C LEU A 379 5.57 8.88 17.86
N HIS A 380 6.00 7.63 18.05
CA HIS A 380 5.46 6.52 17.29
C HIS A 380 3.93 6.46 17.46
N PRO A 381 3.14 6.33 16.36
CA PRO A 381 1.69 6.46 16.41
C PRO A 381 1.03 5.45 17.36
N GLN A 382 1.53 4.23 17.45
CA GLN A 382 0.97 3.22 18.36
C GLN A 382 1.52 3.31 19.80
N SER A 383 2.35 4.30 20.13
CA SER A 383 2.90 4.45 21.48
C SER A 383 1.88 5.06 22.44
N ARG A 384 1.95 4.65 23.71
CA ARG A 384 1.18 5.31 24.79
C ARG A 384 1.58 6.77 24.96
N ASP A 385 2.86 7.09 24.75
CA ASP A 385 3.35 8.47 24.84
C ASP A 385 2.66 9.40 23.84
N ALA A 386 2.38 8.93 22.62
CA ALA A 386 1.63 9.70 21.64
C ALA A 386 0.21 10.04 22.10
N ILE A 387 -0.42 9.15 22.88
CA ILE A 387 -1.75 9.36 23.47
C ILE A 387 -1.67 10.35 24.64
N ASP A 388 -0.67 10.20 25.51
CA ASP A 388 -0.50 11.04 26.70
C ASP A 388 0.10 12.42 26.39
N TYR A 389 0.68 12.61 25.21
CA TYR A 389 1.27 13.90 24.80
C TYR A 389 0.24 15.02 24.82
N TRP A 390 -0.93 14.81 24.23
CA TRP A 390 -2.01 15.80 24.23
C TRP A 390 -2.43 16.16 25.67
N ARG A 391 -2.60 15.17 26.55
CA ARG A 391 -3.03 15.39 27.95
C ARG A 391 -2.10 16.32 28.72
N ARG A 392 -0.80 16.28 28.41
CA ARG A 392 0.23 17.07 29.09
C ARG A 392 0.41 18.47 28.50
N ASN A 393 0.23 18.62 27.19
CA ASN A 393 0.63 19.83 26.46
C ASN A 393 -0.56 20.60 25.88
N HIS A 394 -1.76 20.01 25.87
CA HIS A 394 -2.98 20.54 25.25
C HIS A 394 -2.83 20.89 23.75
N ASP A 395 -1.81 20.35 23.07
CA ASP A 395 -1.63 20.46 21.62
C ASP A 395 -2.54 19.45 20.90
N TRP A 396 -3.63 19.94 20.31
CA TRP A 396 -4.63 19.13 19.60
C TRP A 396 -4.04 18.42 18.38
N ARG A 397 -3.01 19.01 17.74
CA ARG A 397 -2.35 18.39 16.58
C ARG A 397 -1.68 17.08 16.98
N GLY A 398 -1.27 16.96 18.24
CA GLY A 398 -0.48 15.83 18.69
C GLY A 398 0.83 15.70 17.91
N ARG A 399 1.74 14.89 18.43
CA ARG A 399 3.02 14.66 17.76
C ARG A 399 3.11 13.26 17.21
N ALA A 400 2.12 12.86 16.42
CA ALA A 400 2.09 11.53 15.80
C ALA A 400 1.56 11.59 14.36
N SER A 401 2.12 10.72 13.53
CA SER A 401 1.72 10.54 12.15
C SER A 401 2.08 9.12 11.69
N PHE A 402 1.11 8.45 11.07
CA PHE A 402 1.33 7.18 10.37
C PHE A 402 2.48 7.26 9.35
N PHE A 403 2.54 8.38 8.62
CA PHE A 403 3.44 8.55 7.48
C PHE A 403 4.83 9.06 7.85
N ARG A 404 5.08 9.58 9.06
CA ARG A 404 6.37 10.21 9.44
C ARG A 404 7.20 9.25 10.30
N ASP A 405 7.59 9.65 11.52
CA ASP A 405 8.41 8.87 12.45
C ASP A 405 8.00 7.40 12.57
N GLY A 406 6.69 7.11 12.66
CA GLY A 406 6.16 5.75 12.86
C GLY A 406 6.77 4.69 11.93
N TYR A 407 6.25 4.55 10.72
CA TYR A 407 6.61 3.44 9.83
C TYR A 407 7.72 3.77 8.82
N ASN A 408 8.41 4.90 8.96
CA ASN A 408 9.70 5.13 8.29
C ASN A 408 10.90 4.72 9.15
N PHE A 409 10.73 4.65 10.47
CA PHE A 409 11.83 4.31 11.40
C PHE A 409 11.55 3.02 12.19
N ALA A 410 10.32 2.47 12.16
CA ALA A 410 9.98 1.19 12.76
C ALA A 410 9.53 0.14 11.72
N VAL A 411 9.96 -1.10 11.91
CA VAL A 411 9.53 -2.25 11.11
C VAL A 411 8.05 -2.56 11.37
N SER A 412 7.26 -2.69 10.31
CA SER A 412 5.85 -3.10 10.35
C SER A 412 5.63 -4.34 9.48
N THR A 413 4.47 -4.48 8.84
CA THR A 413 4.36 -5.32 7.63
C THR A 413 4.86 -4.53 6.43
N GLN A 414 5.33 -5.26 5.41
CA GLN A 414 5.96 -4.68 4.23
C GLN A 414 5.09 -3.62 3.53
N ASN A 415 3.80 -3.90 3.29
CA ASN A 415 2.86 -2.96 2.72
C ASN A 415 2.68 -1.66 3.53
N PHE A 416 2.75 -1.73 4.87
CA PHE A 416 2.67 -0.56 5.75
C PHE A 416 3.90 0.34 5.60
N ASN A 417 5.11 -0.24 5.63
CA ASN A 417 6.34 0.55 5.46
C ASN A 417 6.41 1.20 4.07
N HIS A 418 5.98 0.49 3.01
CA HIS A 418 5.89 1.07 1.66
C HIS A 418 4.86 2.22 1.60
N THR A 419 3.68 2.02 2.18
CA THR A 419 2.61 3.03 2.18
C THR A 419 3.01 4.27 2.98
N ALA A 420 3.67 4.09 4.13
CA ALA A 420 4.15 5.18 4.96
C ALA A 420 5.23 6.00 4.26
N ALA A 421 6.26 5.34 3.72
CA ALA A 421 7.34 5.99 2.98
C ALA A 421 6.82 6.71 1.73
N MET A 422 5.85 6.12 1.01
CA MET A 422 5.20 6.73 -0.15
C MET A 422 4.44 7.99 0.26
N GLY A 423 3.60 7.90 1.30
CA GLY A 423 2.83 9.05 1.78
C GLY A 423 3.72 10.19 2.29
N ALA A 424 4.79 9.90 3.03
CA ALA A 424 5.71 10.94 3.49
C ALA A 424 6.49 11.59 2.33
N LEU A 425 7.05 10.77 1.42
CA LEU A 425 7.92 11.27 0.36
C LEU A 425 7.13 12.04 -0.70
N LEU A 426 6.07 11.42 -1.24
CA LEU A 426 5.26 12.00 -2.31
C LEU A 426 4.27 13.04 -1.78
N GLY A 427 3.68 12.80 -0.60
CA GLY A 427 2.85 13.81 0.07
C GLY A 427 3.68 15.01 0.54
N GLY A 428 4.92 14.78 0.99
CA GLY A 428 5.87 15.83 1.34
C GLY A 428 6.25 16.70 0.13
N ALA A 429 6.57 16.08 -1.00
CA ALA A 429 6.85 16.78 -2.24
C ALA A 429 5.63 17.60 -2.73
N MET A 430 4.41 17.09 -2.54
CA MET A 430 3.18 17.80 -2.90
C MET A 430 3.00 19.13 -2.14
N ILE A 431 3.45 19.20 -0.88
CA ILE A 431 3.26 20.35 0.01
C ILE A 431 4.55 21.14 0.26
N ASP A 432 5.61 20.85 -0.50
CA ASP A 432 6.95 21.44 -0.34
C ASP A 432 7.56 21.23 1.06
N GLY A 433 7.27 20.08 1.68
CA GLY A 433 7.70 19.73 3.04
C GLY A 433 9.04 19.02 3.07
N ALA A 434 10.10 19.74 3.44
CA ALA A 434 11.46 19.20 3.52
C ALA A 434 11.61 18.06 4.53
N TRP A 435 11.06 18.21 5.74
CA TRP A 435 11.13 17.16 6.75
C TRP A 435 10.38 15.89 6.33
N PRO A 436 9.09 15.95 5.89
CA PRO A 436 8.39 14.76 5.40
C PRO A 436 9.12 14.03 4.28
N MET A 437 9.70 14.76 3.34
CA MET A 437 10.51 14.15 2.28
C MET A 437 11.76 13.46 2.82
N ALA A 438 12.43 14.03 3.82
CA ALA A 438 13.60 13.39 4.45
C ALA A 438 13.22 12.07 5.14
N ASP A 439 12.11 12.03 5.88
CA ASP A 439 11.61 10.81 6.52
C ASP A 439 11.22 9.75 5.51
N GLY A 440 10.45 10.12 4.49
CA GLY A 440 10.00 9.18 3.47
C GLY A 440 11.18 8.58 2.70
N ARG A 441 12.23 9.37 2.45
CA ARG A 441 13.48 8.89 1.85
C ARG A 441 14.25 7.94 2.78
N HIS A 442 14.37 8.30 4.06
CA HIS A 442 14.98 7.42 5.06
C HIS A 442 14.24 6.08 5.15
N GLY A 443 12.90 6.15 5.21
CA GLY A 443 12.01 5.01 5.22
C GLY A 443 12.24 4.14 3.99
N LEU A 444 12.09 4.70 2.78
CA LEU A 444 12.28 4.03 1.49
C LEU A 444 13.61 3.25 1.41
N GLU A 445 14.72 3.87 1.83
CA GLU A 445 16.02 3.19 1.80
C GLU A 445 16.12 2.10 2.87
N THR A 446 15.81 2.42 4.12
CA THR A 446 16.12 1.56 5.26
C THR A 446 15.17 0.37 5.35
N LEU A 447 13.89 0.59 5.05
CA LEU A 447 12.83 -0.39 5.24
C LEU A 447 12.43 -1.06 3.91
N PRO A 448 11.71 -0.44 2.94
CA PRO A 448 11.42 -1.06 1.64
C PRO A 448 12.64 -1.64 0.91
N LEU A 449 13.70 -0.86 0.69
CA LEU A 449 14.85 -1.30 -0.10
C LEU A 449 15.72 -2.31 0.66
N ARG A 450 16.33 -1.90 1.78
CA ARG A 450 17.29 -2.75 2.49
C ARG A 450 16.63 -3.91 3.21
N PHE A 451 15.59 -3.66 4.01
CA PHE A 451 15.01 -4.68 4.88
C PHE A 451 14.00 -5.59 4.16
N TRP A 452 13.13 -5.06 3.31
CA TRP A 452 12.06 -5.86 2.70
C TRP A 452 12.41 -6.48 1.34
N ALA A 453 13.31 -5.86 0.57
CA ALA A 453 13.64 -6.33 -0.78
C ALA A 453 15.02 -7.00 -0.89
N PHE A 454 16.02 -6.56 -0.13
CA PHE A 454 17.40 -7.02 -0.24
C PHE A 454 18.00 -7.59 1.06
N LEU A 455 17.19 -7.85 2.09
CA LEU A 455 17.67 -8.54 3.30
C LEU A 455 18.02 -9.99 3.00
N ASP A 456 17.18 -10.66 2.21
CA ASP A 456 17.35 -12.05 1.78
C ASP A 456 16.83 -12.27 0.35
N GLY A 457 16.66 -13.52 -0.07
CA GLY A 457 16.30 -13.89 -1.44
C GLY A 457 14.81 -13.81 -1.76
N THR A 458 13.96 -13.47 -0.78
CA THR A 458 12.51 -13.44 -0.92
C THR A 458 11.95 -12.09 -0.49
N THR A 459 10.63 -12.02 -0.34
CA THR A 459 9.91 -10.88 0.20
C THR A 459 8.74 -11.39 1.05
N GLN A 460 8.33 -10.63 2.07
CA GLN A 460 7.32 -11.10 3.04
C GLN A 460 6.01 -11.48 2.35
N GLU A 461 5.65 -10.73 1.32
CA GLU A 461 4.37 -10.79 0.63
C GLU A 461 4.42 -11.63 -0.65
N MET A 462 5.45 -12.48 -0.84
CA MET A 462 5.53 -13.32 -2.04
C MET A 462 4.27 -14.19 -2.21
N LEU A 463 3.56 -14.02 -3.34
CA LEU A 463 2.24 -14.60 -3.67
C LEU A 463 1.10 -14.25 -2.69
N ASP A 464 1.30 -13.31 -1.77
CA ASP A 464 0.18 -12.61 -1.17
C ASP A 464 -0.37 -11.63 -2.20
N HIS A 465 -1.23 -12.11 -3.11
CA HIS A 465 -1.73 -11.33 -4.25
C HIS A 465 -2.25 -9.96 -3.85
N TYR A 466 -2.91 -9.87 -2.70
CA TYR A 466 -3.51 -8.64 -2.20
C TYR A 466 -2.46 -7.68 -1.62
N TYR A 467 -1.68 -8.11 -0.62
CA TYR A 467 -0.71 -7.19 0.01
C TYR A 467 0.47 -6.87 -0.91
N LEU A 468 0.94 -7.82 -1.72
CA LEU A 468 1.99 -7.58 -2.70
C LEU A 468 1.55 -6.59 -3.77
N SER A 469 0.27 -6.59 -4.14
CA SER A 469 -0.30 -5.61 -5.05
C SER A 469 -0.19 -4.20 -4.47
N ILE A 470 -0.57 -4.00 -3.21
CA ILE A 470 -0.42 -2.70 -2.52
C ILE A 470 1.06 -2.26 -2.49
N THR A 471 1.95 -3.18 -2.15
CA THR A 471 3.41 -2.94 -2.14
C THR A 471 3.92 -2.55 -3.53
N LEU A 472 3.58 -3.32 -4.57
CA LEU A 472 4.02 -3.06 -5.94
C LEU A 472 3.50 -1.72 -6.48
N SER A 473 2.26 -1.37 -6.14
CA SER A 473 1.71 -0.04 -6.44
C SER A 473 2.57 1.07 -5.83
N ALA A 474 2.94 0.96 -4.54
CA ALA A 474 3.80 1.97 -3.91
C ALA A 474 5.21 2.01 -4.53
N GLN A 475 5.80 0.86 -4.86
CA GLN A 475 7.07 0.79 -5.58
C GLN A 475 7.02 1.53 -6.93
N LYS A 476 5.92 1.37 -7.67
CA LYS A 476 5.70 2.07 -8.93
C LYS A 476 5.56 3.57 -8.73
N MET A 477 4.84 3.99 -7.67
CA MET A 477 4.73 5.40 -7.31
C MET A 477 6.10 6.04 -7.01
N PHE A 478 7.00 5.32 -6.33
CA PHE A 478 8.37 5.80 -6.13
C PHE A 478 9.13 5.92 -7.45
N ALA A 479 9.08 4.88 -8.28
CA ALA A 479 9.82 4.82 -9.54
C ALA A 479 9.45 5.97 -10.49
N ASP A 480 8.16 6.30 -10.55
CA ASP A 480 7.64 7.31 -11.48
C ASP A 480 7.68 8.73 -10.90
N TYR A 481 7.27 8.91 -9.65
CA TYR A 481 6.88 10.22 -9.13
C TYR A 481 7.72 10.71 -7.94
N ALA A 482 8.65 9.91 -7.42
CA ALA A 482 9.49 10.39 -6.33
C ALA A 482 10.32 11.61 -6.76
N PRO A 483 10.55 12.59 -5.85
CA PRO A 483 11.06 13.90 -6.25
C PRO A 483 12.52 13.88 -6.73
N ALA A 484 13.40 13.11 -6.07
CA ALA A 484 14.82 13.06 -6.42
C ALA A 484 15.15 11.87 -7.34
N PRO A 485 16.17 11.98 -8.22
CA PRO A 485 16.62 10.87 -9.06
C PRO A 485 17.00 9.60 -8.28
N ILE A 486 17.67 9.74 -7.13
CA ILE A 486 18.00 8.59 -6.27
C ILE A 486 16.76 7.87 -5.76
N ASP A 487 15.70 8.61 -5.40
CA ASP A 487 14.45 8.03 -4.90
C ASP A 487 13.74 7.24 -6.00
N ARG A 488 13.71 7.79 -7.23
CA ARG A 488 13.15 7.11 -8.41
C ARG A 488 13.96 5.86 -8.76
N LEU A 489 15.28 5.91 -8.67
CA LEU A 489 16.12 4.74 -8.94
C LEU A 489 15.93 3.64 -7.87
N MET A 490 15.78 4.00 -6.59
CA MET A 490 15.40 3.02 -5.55
C MET A 490 14.05 2.37 -5.88
N GLY A 491 13.06 3.17 -6.27
CA GLY A 491 11.76 2.69 -6.74
C GLY A 491 11.87 1.76 -7.94
N ARG A 492 12.66 2.13 -8.97
CA ARG A 492 12.88 1.32 -10.17
C ARG A 492 13.53 -0.03 -9.87
N ILE A 493 14.51 -0.06 -8.98
CA ILE A 493 15.17 -1.30 -8.53
C ILE A 493 14.19 -2.19 -7.77
N LEU A 494 13.34 -1.61 -6.92
CA LEU A 494 12.27 -2.33 -6.24
C LEU A 494 11.28 -2.94 -7.23
N VAL A 495 10.81 -2.16 -8.21
CA VAL A 495 9.90 -2.67 -9.27
C VAL A 495 10.58 -3.78 -10.07
N ASP A 496 11.83 -3.60 -10.52
CA ASP A 496 12.59 -4.64 -11.24
C ASP A 496 12.67 -5.93 -10.43
N ARG A 497 13.00 -5.82 -9.13
CA ARG A 497 13.13 -6.97 -8.24
C ARG A 497 11.81 -7.69 -8.04
N THR A 498 10.73 -6.98 -7.75
CA THR A 498 9.40 -7.58 -7.55
C THR A 498 8.86 -8.16 -8.86
N MET A 499 9.03 -7.48 -9.99
CA MET A 499 8.64 -8.03 -11.30
C MET A 499 9.46 -9.27 -11.66
N GLU A 500 10.75 -9.33 -11.34
CA GLU A 500 11.53 -10.56 -11.53
C GLU A 500 10.95 -11.70 -10.72
N MET A 501 10.62 -11.46 -9.45
CA MET A 501 10.01 -12.48 -8.59
C MET A 501 8.69 -13.01 -9.18
N LEU A 502 7.82 -12.10 -9.62
CA LEU A 502 6.54 -12.46 -10.24
C LEU A 502 6.73 -13.25 -11.53
N VAL A 503 7.61 -12.79 -12.43
CA VAL A 503 7.90 -13.48 -13.70
C VAL A 503 8.51 -14.86 -13.45
N SER A 504 9.34 -15.02 -12.42
CA SER A 504 9.95 -16.30 -12.07
C SER A 504 8.94 -17.37 -11.64
N VAL A 505 7.80 -16.96 -11.08
CA VAL A 505 6.75 -17.90 -10.63
C VAL A 505 5.49 -17.86 -11.50
N HIS A 506 5.40 -16.95 -12.47
CA HIS A 506 4.28 -16.88 -13.42
C HIS A 506 4.40 -17.98 -14.48
N HIS A 507 3.35 -18.78 -14.64
CA HIS A 507 3.32 -19.82 -15.66
C HIS A 507 2.46 -19.39 -16.87
N PRO A 508 2.99 -19.31 -18.10
CA PRO A 508 2.27 -18.79 -19.27
C PRO A 508 1.01 -19.60 -19.62
N LYS A 509 1.07 -20.93 -19.54
CA LYS A 509 -0.10 -21.78 -19.81
C LYS A 509 -1.16 -21.75 -18.72
N LEU A 510 -0.77 -21.62 -17.44
CA LEU A 510 -1.74 -21.51 -16.35
C LEU A 510 -2.34 -20.10 -16.25
N ARG A 511 -1.60 -19.07 -16.73
CA ARG A 511 -1.86 -17.65 -16.44
C ARG A 511 -2.03 -17.40 -14.94
N ARG A 512 -1.23 -18.10 -14.14
CA ARG A 512 -1.21 -18.06 -12.67
C ARG A 512 0.20 -18.06 -12.14
N PHE A 513 0.35 -17.60 -10.90
CA PHE A 513 1.59 -17.66 -10.16
C PHE A 513 1.63 -18.96 -9.34
N VAL A 514 2.67 -19.77 -9.52
CA VAL A 514 2.88 -21.02 -8.77
C VAL A 514 3.95 -20.80 -7.71
N SER A 515 3.51 -20.66 -6.47
CA SER A 515 4.38 -20.30 -5.35
C SER A 515 3.73 -20.68 -4.01
N SER A 516 4.51 -20.73 -2.92
CA SER A 516 3.96 -20.77 -1.56
C SER A 516 3.58 -19.36 -1.08
N SER A 517 2.68 -19.24 -0.10
CA SER A 517 2.36 -17.96 0.52
C SER A 517 1.98 -18.10 1.99
N GLY A 518 2.44 -17.14 2.79
CA GLY A 518 2.07 -17.04 4.19
C GLY A 518 0.72 -16.38 4.43
N ARG A 519 0.14 -15.65 3.47
CA ARG A 519 -1.00 -14.76 3.73
C ARG A 519 -1.98 -14.65 2.57
N ALA A 520 -1.77 -15.43 1.50
CA ALA A 520 -2.65 -15.46 0.36
C ALA A 520 -4.07 -15.86 0.78
N ARG A 521 -5.08 -15.23 0.21
CA ARG A 521 -6.45 -15.73 0.28
C ARG A 521 -6.63 -16.85 -0.74
N ILE A 522 -7.51 -17.80 -0.46
CA ILE A 522 -7.77 -18.92 -1.38
C ILE A 522 -8.35 -18.42 -2.72
N SER A 523 -9.14 -17.34 -2.71
CA SER A 523 -9.61 -16.64 -3.90
C SER A 523 -8.46 -16.18 -4.79
N GLY A 524 -7.42 -15.54 -4.24
CA GLY A 524 -6.20 -15.15 -4.95
C GLY A 524 -5.46 -16.32 -5.61
N VAL A 525 -5.47 -17.50 -4.99
CA VAL A 525 -4.83 -18.71 -5.52
C VAL A 525 -5.63 -19.30 -6.68
N LEU A 526 -6.96 -19.30 -6.56
CA LEU A 526 -7.86 -19.98 -7.50
C LEU A 526 -8.26 -19.07 -8.67
N VAL A 527 -8.78 -17.88 -8.38
CA VAL A 527 -9.53 -17.09 -9.36
C VAL A 527 -9.22 -15.60 -9.40
N GLU A 528 -9.04 -14.94 -8.27
CA GLU A 528 -8.92 -13.49 -8.16
C GLU A 528 -7.65 -12.99 -8.87
N GLN A 529 -7.76 -11.85 -9.53
CA GLN A 529 -6.69 -11.19 -10.25
C GLN A 529 -6.52 -9.76 -9.73
N ASP A 530 -5.64 -9.63 -8.74
CA ASP A 530 -5.26 -8.34 -8.18
C ASP A 530 -4.15 -7.66 -9.03
N GLY A 531 -3.70 -6.48 -8.63
CA GLY A 531 -2.82 -5.62 -9.41
C GLY A 531 -1.50 -6.24 -9.89
N VAL A 532 -0.97 -7.26 -9.21
CA VAL A 532 0.18 -8.05 -9.70
C VAL A 532 -0.10 -8.72 -11.07
N TYR A 533 -1.34 -9.13 -11.35
CA TYR A 533 -1.74 -9.62 -12.66
C TYR A 533 -1.84 -8.49 -13.68
N GLY A 534 -2.32 -7.31 -13.27
CA GLY A 534 -2.34 -6.11 -14.10
C GLY A 534 -0.94 -5.69 -14.56
N ALA A 535 0.03 -5.68 -13.65
CA ALA A 535 1.43 -5.35 -13.97
C ALA A 535 2.04 -6.34 -14.98
N ILE A 536 1.86 -7.66 -14.77
CA ILE A 536 2.35 -8.68 -15.71
C ILE A 536 1.60 -8.61 -17.04
N HIS A 537 0.30 -8.34 -17.04
CA HIS A 537 -0.50 -8.21 -18.25
C HIS A 537 -0.02 -7.03 -19.12
N ALA A 538 0.27 -5.87 -18.51
CA ALA A 538 0.85 -4.72 -19.19
C ALA A 538 2.28 -4.98 -19.71
N SER A 539 3.02 -5.92 -19.13
CA SER A 539 4.35 -6.36 -19.58
C SER A 539 4.34 -7.50 -20.61
N SER A 540 3.17 -7.99 -21.02
CA SER A 540 3.01 -9.16 -21.90
C SER A 540 2.46 -8.78 -23.26
N ARG A 541 3.06 -9.28 -24.35
CA ARG A 541 2.55 -9.06 -25.72
C ARG A 541 1.23 -9.80 -25.95
N LYS A 542 1.05 -10.95 -25.30
CA LYS A 542 -0.17 -11.79 -25.43
C LYS A 542 -1.26 -11.44 -24.40
N GLY A 543 -0.92 -10.68 -23.36
CA GLY A 543 -1.75 -10.45 -22.19
C GLY A 543 -1.85 -11.70 -21.30
N THR A 544 -1.84 -11.48 -19.98
CA THR A 544 -1.90 -12.57 -18.98
C THR A 544 -3.17 -12.58 -18.14
N ALA A 545 -3.84 -11.44 -17.97
CA ALA A 545 -5.13 -11.37 -17.29
C ALA A 545 -6.21 -12.18 -18.03
N ASN A 546 -6.96 -12.97 -17.26
CA ASN A 546 -8.19 -13.64 -17.64
C ASN A 546 -9.39 -12.72 -17.42
N TYR A 547 -10.57 -13.09 -17.92
CA TYR A 547 -11.85 -12.41 -17.64
C TYR A 547 -11.93 -10.91 -18.00
N LEU A 548 -11.10 -10.40 -18.93
CA LEU A 548 -11.13 -9.01 -19.39
C LEU A 548 -12.48 -8.59 -20.02
N ASP A 549 -13.33 -9.56 -20.35
CA ASP A 549 -14.71 -9.37 -20.80
C ASP A 549 -15.71 -9.14 -19.64
N LYS A 550 -15.27 -9.28 -18.39
CA LYS A 550 -16.11 -9.16 -17.19
C LYS A 550 -15.93 -7.80 -16.50
N PRO A 551 -17.01 -7.22 -15.94
CA PRO A 551 -16.92 -5.99 -15.17
C PRO A 551 -16.12 -6.16 -13.86
N ALA A 552 -15.66 -5.06 -13.27
CA ALA A 552 -14.85 -5.06 -12.04
C ALA A 552 -15.50 -5.76 -10.83
N ASN A 553 -16.82 -5.83 -10.76
CA ASN A 553 -17.57 -6.50 -9.69
C ASN A 553 -17.95 -7.96 -10.00
N ALA A 554 -17.42 -8.54 -11.08
CA ALA A 554 -17.76 -9.90 -11.48
C ALA A 554 -17.25 -10.95 -10.49
N THR A 555 -17.96 -12.08 -10.46
CA THR A 555 -17.60 -13.25 -9.65
C THR A 555 -17.53 -14.51 -10.50
N ALA A 556 -16.78 -15.49 -10.02
CA ALA A 556 -16.68 -16.84 -10.56
C ALA A 556 -16.66 -17.84 -9.39
N GLU A 557 -17.56 -18.83 -9.39
CA GLU A 557 -17.82 -19.70 -8.24
C GLU A 557 -18.12 -18.90 -6.95
N GLY A 558 -18.79 -17.75 -7.11
CA GLY A 558 -19.10 -16.81 -6.02
C GLY A 558 -17.92 -15.97 -5.54
N MET A 559 -16.67 -16.30 -5.89
CA MET A 559 -15.47 -15.54 -5.52
C MET A 559 -15.26 -14.34 -6.48
N PRO A 560 -14.71 -13.20 -6.02
CA PRO A 560 -14.42 -12.07 -6.90
C PRO A 560 -13.34 -12.43 -7.93
N VAL A 561 -13.54 -11.98 -9.16
CA VAL A 561 -12.57 -12.17 -10.26
C VAL A 561 -11.44 -11.13 -10.19
N TRP A 562 -11.72 -9.94 -9.69
CA TRP A 562 -10.78 -8.83 -9.62
C TRP A 562 -10.49 -8.45 -8.17
N GLY A 563 -9.25 -8.04 -7.89
CA GLY A 563 -8.87 -7.46 -6.61
C GLY A 563 -9.53 -6.11 -6.36
N TYR A 564 -9.70 -5.73 -5.10
CA TYR A 564 -10.45 -4.51 -4.72
C TYR A 564 -9.54 -3.32 -4.35
N ASP A 565 -8.39 -3.54 -3.71
CA ASP A 565 -7.46 -2.45 -3.34
C ASP A 565 -6.40 -2.16 -4.41
N PHE A 566 -6.19 -3.01 -5.42
CA PHE A 566 -5.40 -2.66 -6.60
C PHE A 566 -6.04 -3.24 -7.88
N PRO A 567 -7.24 -2.78 -8.25
CA PRO A 567 -7.98 -3.31 -9.39
C PRO A 567 -7.30 -2.92 -10.73
N PRO A 568 -7.73 -3.55 -11.85
CA PRO A 568 -7.14 -3.35 -13.18
C PRO A 568 -6.98 -1.89 -13.62
N GLY A 569 -7.97 -1.03 -13.40
CA GLY A 569 -7.90 0.35 -13.85
C GLY A 569 -6.79 1.17 -13.17
N ARG A 570 -6.47 0.90 -11.90
CA ARG A 570 -5.32 1.53 -11.24
C ARG A 570 -4.00 1.04 -11.84
N ALA A 571 -3.90 -0.25 -12.17
CA ALA A 571 -2.72 -0.79 -12.85
C ALA A 571 -2.55 -0.15 -14.24
N ALA A 572 -3.66 0.13 -14.95
CA ALA A 572 -3.63 0.87 -16.21
C ALA A 572 -3.04 2.28 -16.04
N ILE A 573 -3.54 3.05 -15.05
CA ILE A 573 -3.04 4.42 -14.80
C ILE A 573 -1.55 4.43 -14.41
N GLN A 574 -1.11 3.50 -13.57
CA GLN A 574 0.31 3.38 -13.21
C GLN A 574 1.20 2.91 -14.37
N SER A 575 0.63 2.32 -15.42
CA SER A 575 1.36 1.90 -16.63
C SER A 575 1.63 3.04 -17.61
N LEU A 576 0.98 4.20 -17.45
CA LEU A 576 1.07 5.31 -18.41
C LEU A 576 2.47 5.95 -18.42
N HIS A 577 3.06 6.19 -17.26
CA HIS A 577 4.31 6.95 -17.12
C HIS A 577 5.55 6.14 -17.56
N SER A 578 5.73 4.95 -16.99
CA SER A 578 6.87 4.08 -17.33
C SER A 578 6.44 2.60 -17.34
N PRO A 579 7.14 1.72 -18.10
CA PRO A 579 6.74 0.33 -18.18
C PRO A 579 7.14 -0.40 -16.89
N TRP A 580 6.40 -1.46 -16.54
CA TRP A 580 6.73 -2.29 -15.38
C TRP A 580 8.03 -3.05 -15.52
N THR A 581 8.42 -3.37 -16.76
CA THR A 581 9.67 -4.06 -17.10
C THR A 581 10.18 -3.57 -18.45
N PRO A 582 11.46 -3.79 -18.79
CA PRO A 582 11.91 -3.66 -20.17
C PRO A 582 11.12 -4.55 -21.13
N ASP A 583 10.99 -4.13 -22.39
CA ASP A 583 10.15 -4.79 -23.40
C ASP A 583 10.57 -6.23 -23.71
N TRP A 584 11.87 -6.56 -23.58
CA TRP A 584 12.38 -7.91 -23.83
C TRP A 584 11.88 -8.93 -22.79
N VAL A 585 11.49 -8.48 -21.58
CA VAL A 585 10.93 -9.36 -20.55
C VAL A 585 9.61 -9.99 -20.98
N ALA A 586 8.89 -9.37 -21.94
CA ALA A 586 7.66 -9.94 -22.49
C ALA A 586 7.87 -11.36 -23.06
N GLY A 587 9.04 -11.65 -23.64
CA GLY A 587 9.39 -12.99 -24.13
C GLY A 587 9.49 -14.03 -23.00
N LEU A 588 10.00 -13.64 -21.83
CA LEU A 588 10.06 -14.51 -20.65
C LEU A 588 8.71 -14.70 -19.96
N ILE A 589 7.73 -13.83 -20.25
CA ILE A 589 6.35 -13.99 -19.78
C ILE A 589 5.58 -14.90 -20.75
N ASP A 590 5.64 -14.60 -22.06
CA ASP A 590 4.77 -15.20 -23.07
C ASP A 590 5.29 -16.52 -23.65
N ASP A 591 6.61 -16.64 -23.75
CA ASP A 591 7.34 -17.73 -24.41
C ASP A 591 8.39 -18.32 -23.45
N LYS A 592 8.08 -18.31 -22.15
CA LYS A 592 8.97 -18.76 -21.07
C LYS A 592 9.63 -20.11 -21.42
N PRO A 593 10.97 -20.23 -21.39
CA PRO A 593 11.64 -21.49 -21.61
C PRO A 593 11.42 -22.39 -20.39
N VAL A 594 10.62 -23.43 -20.54
CA VAL A 594 10.34 -24.41 -19.48
C VAL A 594 11.24 -25.66 -19.67
N PRO A 595 11.73 -26.29 -18.58
CA PRO A 595 11.41 -25.99 -17.19
C PRO A 595 12.04 -24.68 -16.67
N PHE A 596 11.35 -24.03 -15.75
CA PHE A 596 11.81 -22.83 -15.06
C PHE A 596 11.81 -23.06 -13.55
N GLU A 597 12.78 -22.55 -12.82
CA GLU A 597 12.87 -22.79 -11.38
C GLU A 597 13.35 -21.59 -10.57
N GLU A 598 13.00 -21.62 -9.29
CA GLU A 598 13.42 -20.70 -8.25
C GLU A 598 13.94 -21.51 -7.05
N THR A 599 15.08 -21.09 -6.51
CA THR A 599 15.49 -21.35 -5.13
C THR A 599 15.79 -20.04 -4.43
N SER A 600 15.25 -19.84 -3.23
CA SER A 600 15.48 -18.60 -2.45
C SER A 600 15.61 -18.87 -0.96
N ALA A 601 16.53 -18.14 -0.34
CA ALA A 601 16.71 -18.06 1.10
C ALA A 601 15.66 -17.12 1.71
N GLU A 602 14.97 -17.58 2.76
CA GLU A 602 13.99 -16.83 3.54
C GLU A 602 14.45 -16.77 4.99
N THR A 603 14.86 -15.59 5.46
CA THR A 603 15.42 -15.41 6.81
C THR A 603 14.37 -15.06 7.86
N ILE A 604 13.11 -14.86 7.43
CA ILE A 604 12.00 -14.24 8.18
C ILE A 604 12.51 -13.07 9.03
N ARG A 605 12.88 -11.98 8.35
CA ARG A 605 13.35 -10.73 8.96
C ARG A 605 14.70 -10.87 9.68
N GLY A 606 15.61 -11.70 9.16
CA GLY A 606 16.97 -11.87 9.68
C GLY A 606 17.11 -12.78 10.90
N ASN A 607 16.03 -13.47 11.32
CA ASN A 607 16.03 -14.30 12.52
C ASN A 607 16.52 -15.73 12.27
N PHE A 608 16.30 -16.28 11.06
CA PHE A 608 16.73 -17.64 10.72
C PHE A 608 18.15 -17.65 10.13
N LYS A 609 19.07 -18.27 10.89
CA LYS A 609 20.45 -18.53 10.48
C LYS A 609 20.80 -19.99 10.84
N PRO A 610 20.96 -20.90 9.88
CA PRO A 610 20.78 -20.72 8.42
C PRO A 610 19.33 -20.37 8.03
N PRO A 611 19.09 -19.82 6.82
CA PRO A 611 17.76 -19.43 6.36
C PRO A 611 16.84 -20.64 6.13
N LEU A 612 15.54 -20.36 6.03
CA LEU A 612 14.55 -21.26 5.45
C LEU A 612 14.65 -21.23 3.92
N TRP A 613 14.03 -22.20 3.25
CA TRP A 613 14.18 -22.39 1.82
C TRP A 613 12.85 -22.45 1.09
N ARG A 614 12.78 -21.68 0.02
CA ARG A 614 11.64 -21.61 -0.87
C ARG A 614 12.00 -22.15 -2.24
N ARG A 615 11.08 -22.91 -2.85
CA ARG A 615 11.23 -23.50 -4.17
C ARG A 615 9.97 -23.26 -5.01
N ALA A 616 10.18 -22.98 -6.29
CA ALA A 616 9.16 -23.09 -7.32
C ALA A 616 9.76 -23.79 -8.54
N TRP A 617 8.94 -24.58 -9.21
CA TRP A 617 9.28 -25.26 -10.47
C TRP A 617 8.09 -25.19 -11.40
N LEU A 618 8.35 -24.77 -12.64
CA LEU A 618 7.36 -24.63 -13.71
C LEU A 618 7.73 -25.59 -14.83
N GLY A 619 6.86 -26.54 -15.11
CA GLY A 619 6.93 -27.46 -16.25
C GLY A 619 6.22 -26.91 -17.47
N ALA A 620 5.87 -27.77 -18.41
CA ALA A 620 5.16 -27.37 -19.63
C ALA A 620 3.69 -27.06 -19.37
N TRP A 621 3.04 -27.91 -18.58
CA TRP A 621 1.60 -27.87 -18.35
C TRP A 621 1.23 -27.78 -16.86
N HIS A 622 2.23 -27.69 -15.99
CA HIS A 622 2.04 -27.71 -14.55
C HIS A 622 3.16 -26.97 -13.80
N GLY A 623 2.94 -26.66 -12.53
CA GLY A 623 3.99 -26.20 -11.64
C GLY A 623 3.78 -26.69 -10.22
N LEU A 624 4.87 -26.74 -9.46
CA LEU A 624 4.91 -27.09 -8.05
C LEU A 624 5.75 -26.07 -7.27
N ALA A 625 5.24 -25.63 -6.12
CA ALA A 625 5.99 -24.76 -5.23
C ALA A 625 5.73 -25.05 -3.76
N SER A 626 6.73 -24.75 -2.93
CA SER A 626 6.69 -24.93 -1.49
C SER A 626 7.70 -24.02 -0.77
N THR A 627 7.48 -23.87 0.54
CA THR A 627 8.51 -23.44 1.48
C THR A 627 8.79 -24.62 2.43
N ASP A 628 10.05 -24.83 2.77
CA ASP A 628 10.48 -26.00 3.53
C ASP A 628 9.94 -26.03 4.96
N ILE A 629 9.81 -24.87 5.60
CA ILE A 629 9.16 -24.72 6.89
C ILE A 629 8.26 -23.48 6.83
N ARG A 630 6.95 -23.71 6.73
CA ARG A 630 5.95 -22.64 6.74
C ARG A 630 4.70 -23.14 7.45
N ASP A 631 3.91 -22.20 7.96
CA ASP A 631 2.78 -22.51 8.83
C ASP A 631 1.69 -21.47 8.66
N ARG A 632 1.11 -21.38 7.46
CA ARG A 632 0.03 -20.43 7.18
C ARG A 632 -0.87 -20.93 6.06
N THR A 633 -1.01 -20.17 4.98
CA THR A 633 -2.15 -20.33 4.06
C THR A 633 -1.94 -21.33 2.96
N VAL A 634 -0.80 -21.25 2.28
CA VAL A 634 -0.47 -22.13 1.16
C VAL A 634 0.99 -22.53 1.28
N ASP A 635 1.24 -23.60 2.02
CA ASP A 635 2.60 -24.09 2.25
C ASP A 635 3.12 -24.91 1.07
N VAL A 636 2.24 -25.66 0.41
CA VAL A 636 2.48 -26.40 -0.84
C VAL A 636 1.38 -26.10 -1.84
N LEU A 637 1.77 -25.70 -3.05
CA LEU A 637 0.87 -25.41 -4.17
C LEU A 637 1.33 -26.16 -5.42
N GLY A 638 0.46 -27.00 -5.97
CA GLY A 638 0.59 -27.48 -7.34
C GLY A 638 -0.57 -26.99 -8.19
N GLN A 639 -0.31 -26.59 -9.43
CA GLN A 639 -1.34 -26.19 -10.39
C GLN A 639 -1.03 -26.75 -11.77
N TRP A 640 -2.07 -27.07 -12.55
CA TRP A 640 -1.92 -27.63 -13.89
C TRP A 640 -3.08 -27.26 -14.81
N VAL A 641 -2.84 -27.33 -16.12
CA VAL A 641 -3.90 -27.27 -17.13
C VAL A 641 -4.41 -28.66 -17.46
N ARG A 642 -5.69 -28.78 -17.80
CA ARG A 642 -6.29 -30.06 -18.21
C ARG A 642 -6.05 -30.38 -19.68
N GLU A 643 -6.07 -29.36 -20.51
CA GLU A 643 -5.90 -29.46 -21.96
C GLU A 643 -4.58 -28.81 -22.37
N PRO A 644 -3.97 -29.18 -23.52
CA PRO A 644 -2.73 -28.58 -24.00
C PRO A 644 -2.98 -27.17 -24.59
N LYS A 645 -3.65 -26.31 -23.83
CA LYS A 645 -4.01 -24.93 -24.18
C LYS A 645 -3.72 -24.00 -23.00
N VAL A 646 -3.72 -22.70 -23.28
CA VAL A 646 -3.63 -21.67 -22.24
C VAL A 646 -4.95 -21.61 -21.49
N ALA A 647 -4.90 -21.62 -20.16
CA ALA A 647 -6.07 -21.44 -19.31
C ALA A 647 -6.64 -20.04 -19.44
N THR A 648 -7.95 -19.94 -19.59
CA THR A 648 -8.69 -18.68 -19.69
C THR A 648 -9.70 -18.49 -18.56
N SER A 649 -9.96 -19.57 -17.81
CA SER A 649 -10.88 -19.60 -16.69
C SER A 649 -10.40 -20.57 -15.60
N LEU A 650 -11.05 -20.51 -14.43
CA LEU A 650 -10.83 -21.44 -13.32
C LEU A 650 -11.12 -22.89 -13.74
N ASN A 651 -12.05 -23.11 -14.68
CA ASN A 651 -12.46 -24.43 -15.14
C ASN A 651 -11.41 -25.13 -16.00
N ASP A 652 -10.41 -24.40 -16.50
CA ASP A 652 -9.29 -24.97 -17.25
C ASP A 652 -8.18 -25.52 -16.34
N LEU A 653 -8.22 -25.19 -15.03
CA LEU A 653 -7.14 -25.42 -14.08
C LEU A 653 -7.48 -26.43 -12.99
N GLY A 654 -6.56 -27.36 -12.72
CA GLY A 654 -6.54 -28.12 -11.48
C GLY A 654 -5.57 -27.50 -10.47
N THR A 655 -5.89 -27.63 -9.18
CA THR A 655 -5.02 -27.16 -8.10
C THR A 655 -4.93 -28.20 -7.00
N VAL A 656 -3.75 -28.35 -6.40
CA VAL A 656 -3.52 -29.16 -5.22
C VAL A 656 -2.93 -28.29 -4.11
N THR A 657 -3.51 -28.39 -2.92
CA THR A 657 -2.97 -27.80 -1.68
C THR A 657 -2.80 -28.88 -0.63
N VAL A 658 -1.84 -28.72 0.28
CA VAL A 658 -1.57 -29.69 1.36
C VAL A 658 -1.56 -28.98 2.70
N ARG A 659 -2.18 -29.61 3.71
CA ARG A 659 -2.28 -29.03 5.06
C ARG A 659 -2.44 -30.10 6.14
N TYR A 660 -2.11 -29.76 7.38
CA TYR A 660 -2.51 -30.55 8.55
C TYR A 660 -3.80 -30.00 9.17
N ALA A 661 -4.81 -30.86 9.34
CA ALA A 661 -6.13 -30.46 9.82
C ALA A 661 -6.60 -31.28 11.02
N ALA A 662 -7.43 -30.66 11.87
CA ALA A 662 -8.14 -31.30 12.96
C ALA A 662 -9.66 -31.23 12.72
N ASN A 663 -10.38 -32.32 13.02
CA ASN A 663 -11.83 -32.51 12.84
C ASN A 663 -12.35 -32.41 11.40
N GLY A 664 -12.24 -31.23 10.77
CA GLY A 664 -12.72 -30.97 9.43
C GLY A 664 -11.60 -30.48 8.51
N PRO A 665 -11.48 -30.99 7.26
CA PRO A 665 -10.55 -30.49 6.26
C PRO A 665 -11.02 -29.15 5.66
N ASP A 666 -11.28 -28.12 6.48
CA ASP A 666 -11.52 -26.77 5.95
C ASP A 666 -10.20 -26.21 5.40
N LEU A 667 -10.08 -26.24 4.08
CA LEU A 667 -8.94 -25.73 3.33
C LEU A 667 -9.23 -24.35 2.70
N THR A 668 -10.42 -23.80 2.96
CA THR A 668 -10.93 -22.60 2.30
C THR A 668 -10.88 -21.40 3.23
N THR A 669 -11.32 -21.56 4.48
CA THR A 669 -11.50 -20.44 5.39
C THR A 669 -10.16 -19.84 5.82
N THR A 670 -9.96 -18.58 5.44
CA THR A 670 -8.87 -17.72 5.87
C THR A 670 -9.44 -16.60 6.74
N ARG A 671 -8.72 -16.18 7.78
CA ARG A 671 -9.01 -15.00 8.59
C ARG A 671 -7.89 -14.00 8.40
N ASP A 672 -8.16 -12.83 7.82
CA ASP A 672 -7.13 -11.84 7.48
C ASP A 672 -6.03 -12.46 6.58
N GLY A 673 -6.41 -13.38 5.69
CA GLY A 673 -5.48 -14.17 4.86
C GLY A 673 -4.76 -15.30 5.59
N MET A 674 -5.07 -15.59 6.87
CA MET A 674 -4.42 -16.61 7.71
C MET A 674 -5.40 -17.72 8.10
N PRO A 675 -5.15 -19.01 7.80
CA PRO A 675 -6.08 -20.04 8.21
C PRO A 675 -5.75 -20.56 9.62
N GLY A 676 -6.75 -21.04 10.37
CA GLY A 676 -6.51 -21.75 11.64
C GLY A 676 -5.95 -23.13 11.36
N ALA A 677 -4.65 -23.36 11.56
CA ALA A 677 -3.97 -24.63 11.23
C ALA A 677 -3.82 -25.47 12.50
N ALA A 678 -4.17 -26.75 12.45
CA ALA A 678 -3.96 -27.64 13.59
C ALA A 678 -2.50 -28.15 13.68
N GLY A 679 -1.68 -27.84 12.68
CA GLY A 679 -0.35 -28.38 12.52
C GLY A 679 0.43 -27.71 11.40
N LEU A 680 1.60 -28.26 11.13
CA LEU A 680 2.63 -27.68 10.27
C LEU A 680 3.05 -28.69 9.19
N THR A 681 3.33 -28.21 7.98
CA THR A 681 3.97 -29.00 6.93
C THR A 681 5.46 -28.65 6.81
N LEU A 682 6.31 -29.66 6.68
CA LEU A 682 7.73 -29.49 6.40
C LEU A 682 8.05 -30.15 5.07
N THR A 683 8.63 -29.39 4.16
CA THR A 683 8.76 -29.82 2.76
C THR A 683 10.21 -29.84 2.32
N TYR A 684 10.62 -30.91 1.66
CA TYR A 684 11.81 -30.92 0.83
C TYR A 684 11.38 -31.06 -0.63
N GLN A 685 11.45 -29.97 -1.38
CA GLN A 685 11.13 -29.96 -2.81
C GLN A 685 12.41 -29.96 -3.66
N SER A 686 12.40 -30.79 -4.70
CA SER A 686 13.34 -30.71 -5.82
C SER A 686 12.54 -30.82 -7.12
N ARG A 687 12.61 -29.78 -7.96
CA ARG A 687 11.87 -29.69 -9.23
C ARG A 687 10.36 -29.97 -9.03
N ASN A 688 9.81 -30.89 -9.81
CA ASN A 688 8.41 -31.35 -9.83
C ASN A 688 8.06 -32.35 -8.70
N ARG A 689 8.95 -32.54 -7.72
CA ARG A 689 8.83 -33.54 -6.65
C ARG A 689 9.01 -32.92 -5.27
N ALA A 690 8.23 -33.40 -4.30
CA ALA A 690 8.35 -32.97 -2.91
C ALA A 690 8.14 -34.12 -1.93
N ILE A 691 9.03 -34.23 -0.94
CA ILE A 691 8.77 -35.00 0.28
C ILE A 691 8.13 -34.04 1.28
N ILE A 692 6.89 -34.31 1.68
CA ILE A 692 6.09 -33.44 2.53
C ILE A 692 5.80 -34.20 3.83
N PHE A 693 6.42 -33.76 4.91
CA PHE A 693 6.10 -34.18 6.26
C PHE A 693 5.01 -33.30 6.83
N ALA A 694 4.15 -33.86 7.67
CA ALA A 694 3.15 -33.06 8.38
C ALA A 694 2.87 -33.62 9.77
N LYS A 695 2.61 -32.72 10.71
CA LYS A 695 2.28 -33.07 12.09
C LYS A 695 1.44 -31.99 12.77
N PRO A 696 0.74 -32.31 13.88
CA PRO A 696 0.16 -31.30 14.76
C PRO A 696 1.23 -30.34 15.29
N HIS A 697 0.82 -29.15 15.73
CA HIS A 697 1.73 -28.21 16.37
C HIS A 697 2.44 -28.84 17.57
N THR A 698 3.75 -28.62 17.70
CA THR A 698 4.53 -29.06 18.88
C THR A 698 4.16 -28.25 20.11
N ASN A 699 3.78 -26.98 19.91
CA ASN A 699 3.31 -26.11 20.97
C ASN A 699 1.88 -26.50 21.40
N ARG A 700 1.74 -26.85 22.69
CA ARG A 700 0.46 -27.28 23.28
C ARG A 700 -0.63 -26.22 23.13
N ASP A 701 -0.35 -24.98 23.51
CA ASP A 701 -1.36 -23.92 23.57
C ASP A 701 -1.83 -23.57 22.16
N LYS A 702 -0.89 -23.52 21.21
CA LYS A 702 -1.18 -23.31 19.79
C LYS A 702 -2.04 -24.43 19.22
N PHE A 703 -1.70 -25.69 19.51
CA PHE A 703 -2.51 -26.84 19.11
C PHE A 703 -3.92 -26.76 19.71
N LEU A 704 -4.03 -26.58 21.03
CA LEU A 704 -5.32 -26.51 21.73
C LEU A 704 -6.20 -25.36 21.25
N ALA A 705 -5.62 -24.20 20.91
CA ALA A 705 -6.35 -23.05 20.38
C ALA A 705 -7.04 -23.34 19.03
N THR A 706 -6.62 -24.40 18.32
CA THR A 706 -7.22 -24.82 17.05
C THR A 706 -8.35 -25.83 17.24
N LEU A 707 -8.48 -26.37 18.45
CA LEU A 707 -9.51 -27.34 18.80
C LEU A 707 -10.73 -26.60 19.34
N GLY A 708 -11.90 -26.80 18.72
CA GLY A 708 -13.16 -26.29 19.25
C GLY A 708 -13.58 -27.00 20.55
N GLU A 709 -14.65 -26.50 21.19
CA GLU A 709 -15.20 -27.07 22.43
C GLU A 709 -15.71 -28.52 22.28
N GLN A 710 -16.03 -28.93 21.04
CA GLN A 710 -16.55 -30.25 20.71
C GLN A 710 -15.50 -31.38 20.78
N GLY A 711 -14.24 -31.07 21.06
CA GLY A 711 -13.15 -32.05 21.12
C GLY A 711 -12.57 -32.43 19.75
N VAL A 712 -11.81 -33.53 19.71
CA VAL A 712 -11.05 -33.98 18.54
C VAL A 712 -11.48 -35.38 18.11
N SER A 713 -12.05 -35.47 16.92
CA SER A 713 -12.42 -36.73 16.26
C SER A 713 -11.43 -37.14 15.17
N ARG A 714 -10.71 -36.17 14.58
CA ARG A 714 -9.81 -36.41 13.45
C ARG A 714 -8.54 -35.58 13.54
N LEU A 715 -7.41 -36.16 13.17
CA LEU A 715 -6.15 -35.48 12.91
C LEU A 715 -5.53 -36.10 11.66
N ALA A 716 -5.26 -35.29 10.64
CA ALA A 716 -4.81 -35.81 9.35
C ALA A 716 -3.93 -34.82 8.58
N THR A 717 -3.04 -35.39 7.77
CA THR A 717 -2.50 -34.71 6.59
C THR A 717 -3.57 -34.76 5.50
N VAL A 718 -3.99 -33.60 5.03
CA VAL A 718 -5.07 -33.45 4.04
C VAL A 718 -4.50 -32.85 2.77
N VAL A 719 -4.71 -33.56 1.66
CA VAL A 719 -4.48 -33.04 0.30
C VAL A 719 -5.82 -32.58 -0.26
N GLY A 720 -5.96 -31.29 -0.55
CA GLY A 720 -7.11 -30.71 -1.22
C GLY A 720 -6.92 -30.70 -2.73
N LEU A 721 -7.80 -31.37 -3.46
CA LEU A 721 -7.83 -31.38 -4.92
C LEU A 721 -8.98 -30.49 -5.40
N TRP A 722 -8.62 -29.37 -6.02
CA TRP A 722 -9.57 -28.37 -6.50
C TRP A 722 -9.83 -28.56 -7.99
N ASN A 723 -11.09 -28.78 -8.35
CA ASN A 723 -11.53 -28.97 -9.72
C ASN A 723 -12.95 -28.42 -9.90
N PHE A 724 -13.05 -27.38 -10.73
CA PHE A 724 -14.29 -26.66 -11.00
C PHE A 724 -14.89 -26.99 -12.38
N SER A 725 -14.28 -27.90 -13.16
CA SER A 725 -14.87 -28.32 -14.43
C SER A 725 -16.16 -29.12 -14.21
N GLN A 726 -17.14 -28.92 -15.10
CA GLN A 726 -18.39 -29.66 -15.11
C GLN A 726 -18.68 -30.20 -16.53
N PRO A 727 -18.83 -31.53 -16.71
CA PRO A 727 -18.53 -32.58 -15.72
C PRO A 727 -17.02 -32.65 -15.42
N ARG A 728 -16.65 -33.19 -14.25
CA ARG A 728 -15.24 -33.44 -13.90
C ARG A 728 -14.69 -34.58 -14.75
N THR A 729 -13.58 -34.36 -15.43
CA THR A 729 -12.99 -35.30 -16.42
C THR A 729 -11.80 -36.09 -15.90
N TRP A 730 -11.36 -35.84 -14.67
CA TRP A 730 -10.22 -36.54 -14.07
C TRP A 730 -10.52 -38.00 -13.72
N ALA A 731 -9.47 -38.83 -13.67
CA ALA A 731 -9.54 -40.21 -13.22
C ALA A 731 -8.51 -40.45 -12.11
N LEU A 732 -8.93 -41.10 -11.03
CA LEU A 732 -8.08 -41.46 -9.90
C LEU A 732 -7.86 -42.96 -9.88
N TYR A 733 -6.65 -43.39 -9.54
CA TYR A 733 -6.24 -44.78 -9.46
C TYR A 733 -5.54 -45.03 -8.12
N ALA A 734 -5.78 -46.20 -7.53
CA ALA A 734 -5.04 -46.72 -6.39
C ALA A 734 -4.39 -48.05 -6.79
N ASP A 735 -3.06 -48.13 -6.73
CA ASP A 735 -2.26 -49.30 -7.15
C ASP A 735 -2.69 -49.86 -8.51
N GLY A 736 -2.83 -48.97 -9.50
CA GLY A 736 -3.23 -49.28 -10.87
C GLY A 736 -4.73 -49.53 -11.09
N LYS A 737 -5.55 -49.60 -10.04
CA LYS A 737 -7.01 -49.78 -10.16
C LYS A 737 -7.74 -48.45 -10.14
N LYS A 738 -8.60 -48.22 -11.12
CA LYS A 738 -9.43 -47.01 -11.19
C LYS A 738 -10.44 -46.97 -10.03
N ILE A 739 -10.59 -45.80 -9.41
CA ILE A 739 -11.58 -45.54 -8.36
C ILE A 739 -12.87 -45.07 -9.03
N GLU A 740 -13.96 -45.80 -8.80
CA GLU A 740 -15.27 -45.53 -9.43
C GLU A 740 -16.28 -44.84 -8.50
N SER A 741 -16.03 -44.79 -7.19
CA SER A 741 -16.98 -44.22 -6.21
C SER A 741 -16.28 -43.60 -5.00
N PHE A 742 -16.89 -42.55 -4.43
CA PHE A 742 -16.44 -41.88 -3.21
C PHE A 742 -17.52 -41.93 -2.11
N PRO A 743 -17.16 -41.99 -0.81
CA PRO A 743 -15.79 -42.04 -0.29
C PRO A 743 -15.11 -43.37 -0.61
N HIS A 744 -13.79 -43.33 -0.81
CA HIS A 744 -12.95 -44.50 -1.07
C HIS A 744 -11.90 -44.62 0.03
N ARG A 745 -11.72 -45.82 0.60
CA ARG A 745 -10.79 -46.05 1.71
C ARG A 745 -9.61 -46.87 1.23
N LEU A 746 -8.42 -46.44 1.64
CA LEU A 746 -7.15 -47.06 1.27
C LEU A 746 -6.35 -47.43 2.52
N LYS A 747 -5.43 -48.37 2.34
CA LYS A 747 -4.39 -48.73 3.30
C LYS A 747 -3.15 -47.87 3.10
N ALA A 748 -2.36 -47.72 4.16
CA ALA A 748 -1.06 -47.06 4.10
C ALA A 748 -0.14 -47.78 3.10
N GLY A 749 0.67 -47.01 2.38
CA GLY A 749 1.58 -47.52 1.35
C GLY A 749 0.97 -47.67 -0.05
N GLN A 750 -0.37 -47.60 -0.19
CA GLN A 750 -1.00 -47.62 -1.52
C GLN A 750 -0.73 -46.32 -2.29
N ARG A 751 -0.36 -46.44 -3.57
CA ARG A 751 -0.01 -45.31 -4.44
C ARG A 751 -1.27 -44.74 -5.09
N ILE A 752 -1.44 -43.42 -5.01
CA ILE A 752 -2.58 -42.73 -5.60
C ILE A 752 -2.10 -41.97 -6.83
N LEU A 753 -2.63 -42.30 -8.00
CA LEU A 753 -2.32 -41.65 -9.26
C LEU A 753 -3.55 -40.90 -9.78
N ILE A 754 -3.35 -39.70 -10.32
CA ILE A 754 -4.41 -38.88 -10.88
C ILE A 754 -4.05 -38.53 -12.31
N ARG A 755 -5.00 -38.73 -13.22
CA ARG A 755 -4.97 -38.26 -14.60
C ARG A 755 -5.99 -37.15 -14.74
N ASP A 756 -5.57 -35.94 -15.07
CA ASP A 756 -6.46 -34.83 -15.41
C ASP A 756 -6.04 -34.25 -16.77
N GLY A 757 -6.55 -34.88 -17.83
CA GLY A 757 -6.20 -34.57 -19.21
C GLY A 757 -4.71 -34.78 -19.51
N VAL A 758 -3.98 -33.70 -19.82
CA VAL A 758 -2.53 -33.73 -20.16
C VAL A 758 -1.60 -33.73 -18.96
N SER A 759 -2.13 -33.58 -17.75
CA SER A 759 -1.35 -33.49 -16.51
C SER A 759 -1.64 -34.64 -15.56
N TYR A 760 -0.60 -35.05 -14.85
CA TYR A 760 -0.57 -36.25 -14.02
C TYR A 760 -0.04 -35.92 -12.63
N LEU A 761 -0.58 -36.61 -11.62
CA LEU A 761 -0.14 -36.48 -10.23
C LEU A 761 0.08 -37.86 -9.62
N ALA A 762 1.14 -38.00 -8.84
CA ALA A 762 1.37 -39.13 -7.96
C ALA A 762 1.43 -38.63 -6.52
N ILE A 763 0.63 -39.25 -5.65
CA ILE A 763 0.63 -39.07 -4.21
C ILE A 763 1.01 -40.41 -3.59
N LEU A 764 2.15 -40.45 -2.91
CA LEU A 764 2.69 -41.64 -2.26
C LEU A 764 2.66 -41.42 -0.74
N PRO A 765 1.65 -41.92 -0.02
CA PRO A 765 1.51 -41.72 1.41
C PRO A 765 2.72 -42.28 2.18
N LEU A 766 3.25 -41.51 3.12
CA LEU A 766 4.28 -41.97 4.05
C LEU A 766 3.63 -42.73 5.22
N PRO A 767 4.38 -43.60 5.93
CA PRO A 767 3.95 -44.15 7.21
C PRO A 767 3.55 -43.03 8.17
N ALA A 768 2.45 -43.23 8.90
CA ALA A 768 1.91 -42.25 9.83
C ALA A 768 1.65 -42.89 11.20
N SER A 769 1.98 -42.17 12.26
CA SER A 769 1.71 -42.60 13.64
C SER A 769 0.22 -42.87 13.85
N ASP A 770 -0.12 -43.97 14.51
CA ASP A 770 -1.50 -44.35 14.82
C ASP A 770 -1.87 -43.90 16.24
N LEU A 771 -2.84 -42.98 16.32
CA LEU A 771 -3.39 -42.47 17.58
C LEU A 771 -4.78 -43.08 17.88
N GLY A 772 -5.08 -44.24 17.29
CA GLY A 772 -6.35 -44.93 17.38
C GLY A 772 -7.30 -44.52 16.26
N ARG A 773 -6.83 -44.61 15.01
CA ARG A 773 -7.63 -44.40 13.79
C ARG A 773 -8.32 -45.70 13.36
N ASP A 774 -9.56 -45.60 12.89
CA ASP A 774 -10.32 -46.70 12.27
C ASP A 774 -10.10 -46.80 10.75
N VAL A 775 -9.66 -45.69 10.12
CA VAL A 775 -9.31 -45.63 8.69
C VAL A 775 -7.95 -44.94 8.54
N GLU A 776 -7.09 -45.54 7.71
CA GLU A 776 -5.75 -45.03 7.43
C GLU A 776 -5.79 -43.87 6.43
N ILE A 777 -6.42 -44.10 5.26
CA ILE A 777 -6.56 -43.11 4.21
C ILE A 777 -8.00 -43.09 3.69
N GLU A 778 -8.56 -41.91 3.48
CA GLU A 778 -9.88 -41.73 2.85
C GLU A 778 -9.82 -40.65 1.76
N ILE A 779 -10.37 -40.98 0.59
CA ILE A 779 -10.65 -40.03 -0.48
C ILE A 779 -12.15 -39.73 -0.46
N ALA A 780 -12.52 -38.48 -0.19
CA ALA A 780 -13.91 -38.06 -0.06
C ALA A 780 -14.14 -36.69 -0.70
N ALA A 781 -15.41 -36.28 -0.82
CA ALA A 781 -15.73 -34.92 -1.22
C ALA A 781 -15.18 -33.90 -0.20
N GLY A 782 -14.67 -32.77 -0.68
CA GLY A 782 -14.20 -31.70 0.18
C GLY A 782 -15.35 -31.01 0.92
N ILE A 783 -15.04 -30.39 2.05
CA ILE A 783 -16.00 -29.60 2.82
C ILE A 783 -15.94 -28.15 2.35
N ALA A 784 -17.11 -27.54 2.14
CA ALA A 784 -17.19 -26.14 1.79
C ALA A 784 -16.84 -25.24 2.97
N GLY A 785 -15.98 -24.26 2.74
CA GLY A 785 -15.65 -23.19 3.68
C GLY A 785 -15.89 -21.82 3.04
N LYS A 786 -15.67 -20.74 3.82
CA LYS A 786 -15.89 -19.36 3.37
C LYS A 786 -14.60 -18.75 2.84
N ALA A 787 -14.56 -18.46 1.55
CA ALA A 787 -13.44 -17.74 0.94
C ALA A 787 -13.58 -16.22 1.15
N GLU A 788 -12.54 -15.59 1.68
CA GLU A 788 -12.40 -14.12 1.71
C GLU A 788 -12.27 -13.56 0.27
N PRO A 789 -12.65 -12.29 0.01
CA PRO A 789 -13.18 -11.32 0.96
C PRO A 789 -14.71 -11.34 1.15
N ASN A 790 -15.47 -11.94 0.22
CA ASN A 790 -16.93 -11.84 0.22
C ASN A 790 -17.66 -13.02 0.88
N GLY A 791 -16.92 -14.01 1.41
CA GLY A 791 -17.49 -15.17 2.09
C GLY A 791 -18.07 -16.22 1.14
N ALA A 792 -17.60 -16.31 -0.10
CA ALA A 792 -18.04 -17.30 -1.07
C ALA A 792 -17.86 -18.73 -0.54
N MET A 793 -18.90 -19.57 -0.67
CA MET A 793 -18.84 -20.96 -0.22
C MET A 793 -18.17 -21.82 -1.29
N VAL A 794 -16.93 -22.25 -1.05
CA VAL A 794 -16.18 -23.09 -2.00
C VAL A 794 -15.52 -24.27 -1.28
N ALA A 795 -15.40 -25.39 -2.00
CA ALA A 795 -14.84 -26.63 -1.49
C ALA A 795 -13.82 -27.21 -2.48
N PRO A 796 -12.79 -27.91 -1.99
CA PRO A 796 -12.06 -28.86 -2.82
C PRO A 796 -13.04 -29.86 -3.43
N ALA A 797 -12.82 -30.24 -4.68
CA ALA A 797 -13.62 -31.25 -5.35
C ALA A 797 -13.49 -32.62 -4.66
N LEU A 798 -12.28 -32.95 -4.23
CA LEU A 798 -11.95 -34.11 -3.40
C LEU A 798 -10.90 -33.73 -2.36
N THR A 799 -10.89 -34.46 -1.25
CA THR A 799 -9.81 -34.44 -0.26
C THR A 799 -9.25 -35.86 -0.09
N ILE A 800 -7.93 -35.98 -0.01
CA ILE A 800 -7.24 -37.21 0.40
C ILE A 800 -6.72 -36.99 1.82
N SER A 801 -7.33 -37.66 2.79
CA SER A 801 -7.01 -37.53 4.20
C SER A 801 -6.21 -38.73 4.67
N MET A 802 -4.98 -38.51 5.13
CA MET A 802 -4.10 -39.52 5.75
C MET A 802 -4.14 -39.33 7.26
N PHE A 803 -4.83 -40.22 7.97
CA PHE A 803 -5.19 -40.01 9.37
C PHE A 803 -4.09 -40.48 10.33
N ASN A 804 -3.79 -39.64 11.32
CA ASN A 804 -3.17 -40.05 12.56
C ASN A 804 -4.23 -40.48 13.59
N LEU A 805 -5.35 -39.76 13.63
CA LEU A 805 -6.51 -40.02 14.48
C LEU A 805 -7.77 -39.96 13.62
N ARG A 806 -8.67 -40.92 13.78
CA ARG A 806 -10.03 -40.88 13.27
C ARG A 806 -10.95 -41.75 14.12
N ARG A 807 -12.11 -41.22 14.51
CA ARG A 807 -13.16 -41.95 15.22
C ARG A 807 -14.49 -41.21 15.14
N ASP A 808 -15.57 -41.92 15.44
CA ASP A 808 -16.93 -41.36 15.43
C ASP A 808 -17.19 -40.42 16.61
N GLN A 809 -16.74 -40.78 17.82
CA GLN A 809 -16.91 -39.95 19.02
C GLN A 809 -15.68 -39.07 19.28
N PRO A 810 -15.82 -37.73 19.33
CA PRO A 810 -14.71 -36.83 19.65
C PRO A 810 -14.10 -37.08 21.04
N ILE A 811 -12.78 -36.93 21.15
CA ILE A 811 -12.05 -36.93 22.43
C ILE A 811 -12.07 -35.51 22.98
N ALA A 812 -12.55 -35.33 24.22
CA ALA A 812 -12.47 -34.03 24.89
C ALA A 812 -11.01 -33.54 24.98
N PRO A 813 -10.71 -32.24 24.80
CA PRO A 813 -9.32 -31.75 24.76
C PRO A 813 -8.51 -32.07 26.03
N LYS A 814 -9.18 -32.14 27.19
CA LYS A 814 -8.57 -32.51 28.48
C LYS A 814 -8.18 -33.99 28.59
N SER A 815 -8.75 -34.84 27.74
CA SER A 815 -8.53 -36.29 27.72
C SER A 815 -7.60 -36.74 26.60
N LEU A 816 -7.09 -35.81 25.77
CA LEU A 816 -6.09 -36.11 24.76
C LEU A 816 -4.74 -36.40 25.43
N ASP A 817 -4.05 -37.46 24.97
CA ASP A 817 -2.62 -37.63 25.25
C ASP A 817 -1.83 -36.60 24.45
N LEU A 818 -1.79 -35.38 24.97
CA LEU A 818 -1.09 -34.25 24.34
C LEU A 818 0.39 -34.54 24.16
N ARG A 819 1.01 -35.35 25.03
CA ARG A 819 2.42 -35.71 24.88
C ARG A 819 2.61 -36.57 23.66
N ALA A 820 1.80 -37.61 23.46
CA ALA A 820 1.85 -38.43 22.25
C ALA A 820 1.60 -37.56 20.99
N VAL A 821 0.56 -36.72 21.03
CA VAL A 821 0.18 -35.85 19.92
C VAL A 821 1.31 -34.90 19.53
N THR A 822 1.86 -34.13 20.48
CA THR A 822 2.83 -33.07 20.15
C THR A 822 4.25 -33.58 19.94
N THR A 823 4.64 -34.70 20.57
CA THR A 823 6.05 -35.17 20.57
C THR A 823 6.32 -36.41 19.72
N ARG A 824 5.30 -37.18 19.33
CA ARG A 824 5.48 -38.46 18.62
C ARG A 824 4.66 -38.60 17.33
N THR A 825 3.81 -37.63 17.00
CA THR A 825 3.02 -37.70 15.77
C THR A 825 3.86 -37.35 14.55
N TYR A 826 3.81 -38.23 13.55
CA TYR A 826 4.41 -38.02 12.23
C TYR A 826 3.50 -38.58 11.14
N GLY A 827 3.71 -38.11 9.93
CA GLY A 827 3.00 -38.54 8.73
C GLY A 827 3.44 -37.66 7.56
N GLY A 828 2.78 -37.84 6.41
CA GLY A 828 3.12 -37.07 5.23
C GLY A 828 2.89 -37.84 3.94
N LEU A 829 3.48 -37.34 2.86
CA LEU A 829 3.42 -37.93 1.54
C LEU A 829 4.67 -37.54 0.73
N VAL A 830 4.92 -38.28 -0.35
CA VAL A 830 5.64 -37.78 -1.51
C VAL A 830 4.64 -37.33 -2.55
N LEU A 831 4.89 -36.17 -3.14
CA LEU A 831 4.13 -35.61 -4.26
C LEU A 831 5.05 -35.55 -5.49
N GLU A 832 4.61 -36.10 -6.62
CA GLU A 832 5.29 -35.95 -7.90
C GLU A 832 4.28 -35.55 -8.98
N MET A 833 4.56 -34.45 -9.67
CA MET A 833 3.76 -33.99 -10.80
C MET A 833 4.41 -34.37 -12.12
N GLY A 834 3.62 -34.64 -13.15
CA GLY A 834 4.11 -34.90 -14.50
C GLY A 834 3.12 -34.43 -15.54
N ASP A 835 3.52 -34.46 -16.81
CA ASP A 835 2.61 -34.15 -17.91
C ASP A 835 2.96 -34.93 -19.19
N ALA A 836 2.08 -34.79 -20.19
CA ALA A 836 2.20 -35.45 -21.48
C ALA A 836 3.47 -35.05 -22.24
N GLN A 837 4.04 -33.87 -22.02
CA GLN A 837 5.30 -33.48 -22.67
C GLN A 837 6.50 -34.18 -22.03
N GLN A 838 6.47 -34.37 -20.71
CA GLN A 838 7.53 -35.04 -19.97
C GLN A 838 7.52 -36.57 -20.14
N HIS A 839 6.34 -37.19 -20.16
CA HIS A 839 6.20 -38.66 -20.17
C HIS A 839 5.55 -39.23 -21.44
N GLY A 840 5.03 -38.40 -22.35
CA GLY A 840 4.31 -38.83 -23.55
C GLY A 840 2.87 -39.29 -23.30
N SER A 841 2.60 -40.04 -22.23
CA SER A 841 1.28 -40.56 -21.87
C SER A 841 1.13 -40.78 -20.37
N PHE A 842 -0.13 -40.92 -19.91
CA PHE A 842 -0.40 -41.27 -18.51
C PHE A 842 0.15 -42.66 -18.19
N GLU A 843 0.05 -43.61 -19.10
CA GLU A 843 0.53 -44.99 -18.92
C GLU A 843 2.06 -45.04 -18.78
N ALA A 844 2.79 -44.15 -19.48
CA ALA A 844 4.22 -44.00 -19.29
C ALA A 844 4.57 -43.34 -17.95
N PHE A 845 3.77 -42.37 -17.49
CA PHE A 845 3.92 -41.81 -16.14
C PHE A 845 3.67 -42.86 -15.06
N VAL A 846 2.64 -43.70 -15.21
CA VAL A 846 2.37 -44.84 -14.31
C VAL A 846 3.59 -45.76 -14.25
N ARG A 847 4.14 -46.19 -15.40
CA ARG A 847 5.35 -47.03 -15.42
C ARG A 847 6.55 -46.37 -14.74
N HIS A 848 6.73 -45.06 -14.94
CA HIS A 848 7.79 -44.30 -14.28
C HIS A 848 7.63 -44.33 -12.75
N ILE A 849 6.42 -44.07 -12.23
CA ILE A 849 6.14 -44.14 -10.80
C ILE A 849 6.26 -45.58 -10.28
N ASP A 850 5.87 -46.59 -11.07
CA ASP A 850 6.03 -48.00 -10.69
C ASP A 850 7.48 -48.37 -10.43
N THR A 851 8.41 -47.83 -11.22
CA THR A 851 9.87 -48.01 -11.02
C THR A 851 10.46 -47.16 -9.90
N ALA A 852 9.71 -46.21 -9.34
CA ALA A 852 10.20 -45.39 -8.24
C ALA A 852 10.30 -46.19 -6.93
N GLU A 853 11.36 -45.94 -6.17
CA GLU A 853 11.60 -46.56 -4.87
C GLU A 853 11.34 -45.54 -3.76
N LEU A 854 10.49 -45.89 -2.80
CA LEU A 854 10.21 -45.08 -1.62
C LEU A 854 10.50 -45.90 -0.37
N THR A 855 11.47 -45.44 0.43
CA THR A 855 11.74 -46.00 1.76
C THR A 855 11.47 -44.93 2.80
N ALA A 856 10.81 -45.33 3.89
CA ALA A 856 10.47 -44.45 5.00
C ALA A 856 10.56 -45.22 6.31
N THR A 857 11.53 -44.87 7.17
CA THR A 857 11.83 -45.62 8.39
C THR A 857 11.78 -44.70 9.60
N TRP A 858 10.93 -45.03 10.57
CA TRP A 858 10.88 -44.32 11.85
C TRP A 858 11.96 -44.82 12.80
N ASN A 859 12.79 -43.90 13.29
CA ASN A 859 13.79 -44.12 14.31
C ASN A 859 13.29 -43.59 15.66
N GLU A 860 12.84 -44.48 16.54
CA GLU A 860 12.30 -44.10 17.85
C GLU A 860 13.32 -43.38 18.74
N GLY A 861 14.59 -43.81 18.71
CA GLY A 861 15.65 -43.22 19.55
C GLY A 861 15.98 -41.78 19.17
N LYS A 862 15.89 -41.45 17.87
CA LYS A 862 16.09 -40.09 17.35
C LYS A 862 14.79 -39.29 17.22
N ARG A 863 13.63 -39.96 17.37
CA ARG A 863 12.31 -39.43 17.01
C ARG A 863 12.29 -38.81 15.61
N GLN A 864 12.83 -39.57 14.67
CA GLN A 864 13.10 -39.11 13.32
C GLN A 864 12.51 -40.06 12.29
N LEU A 865 11.82 -39.52 11.29
CA LEU A 865 11.43 -40.26 10.09
C LEU A 865 12.49 -40.00 9.01
N ASP A 866 13.19 -41.05 8.60
CA ASP A 866 14.15 -41.03 7.50
C ASP A 866 13.46 -41.45 6.21
N VAL A 867 13.45 -40.59 5.18
CA VAL A 867 12.80 -40.87 3.90
C VAL A 867 13.81 -40.77 2.77
N ALA A 868 13.83 -41.80 1.92
CA ALA A 868 14.54 -41.78 0.65
C ALA A 868 13.56 -42.08 -0.49
N TYR A 869 13.53 -41.20 -1.48
CA TYR A 869 12.68 -41.33 -2.66
C TYR A 869 13.54 -41.27 -3.93
N ARG A 870 13.62 -42.39 -4.64
CA ARG A 870 14.27 -42.52 -5.94
C ARG A 870 13.22 -42.45 -7.03
N SER A 871 13.36 -41.50 -7.94
CA SER A 871 12.50 -41.38 -9.11
C SER A 871 13.34 -40.98 -10.32
N GLY A 872 13.34 -41.83 -11.34
CA GLY A 872 14.32 -41.77 -12.44
C GLY A 872 15.76 -41.83 -11.90
N GLY A 873 16.62 -40.93 -12.38
CA GLY A 873 18.02 -40.86 -11.96
C GLY A 873 18.28 -40.11 -10.65
N ASP A 874 17.26 -39.49 -10.05
CA ASP A 874 17.43 -38.66 -8.86
C ASP A 874 17.01 -39.40 -7.58
N LEU A 875 17.82 -39.27 -6.53
CA LEU A 875 17.55 -39.72 -5.17
C LEU A 875 17.39 -38.50 -4.26
N LEU A 876 16.18 -38.33 -3.71
CA LEU A 876 15.87 -37.33 -2.70
C LEU A 876 15.92 -38.01 -1.32
N GLU A 877 16.72 -37.47 -0.41
CA GLU A 877 16.79 -37.97 0.97
C GLU A 877 16.52 -36.84 1.95
N ALA A 878 15.65 -37.06 2.93
CA ALA A 878 15.40 -36.10 4.00
C ALA A 878 15.03 -36.80 5.32
N GLY A 879 15.53 -36.23 6.42
CA GLY A 879 15.10 -36.60 7.77
C GLY A 879 14.12 -35.59 8.31
N PHE A 880 13.14 -36.03 9.10
CA PHE A 880 12.18 -35.18 9.79
C PHE A 880 12.09 -35.57 11.26
N THR A 881 12.27 -34.63 12.18
CA THR A 881 12.12 -34.91 13.62
C THR A 881 10.81 -34.37 14.16
N THR A 882 10.26 -35.04 15.17
CA THR A 882 9.10 -34.54 15.91
C THR A 882 9.47 -33.65 17.11
N ASP A 883 10.77 -33.50 17.38
CA ASP A 883 11.33 -32.90 18.59
C ASP A 883 12.03 -31.58 18.27
N PHE A 884 11.27 -30.49 18.17
CA PHE A 884 11.77 -29.13 17.93
C PHE A 884 10.87 -28.08 18.61
N GLY A 885 11.46 -26.92 18.93
CA GLY A 885 10.77 -25.81 19.59
C GLY A 885 9.84 -25.03 18.65
N GLN A 886 8.71 -24.56 19.18
CA GLN A 886 7.77 -23.70 18.47
C GLN A 886 7.27 -22.59 19.40
N SER A 887 7.49 -21.34 18.97
CA SER A 887 7.11 -20.14 19.68
C SER A 887 5.60 -19.94 19.78
N ASN A 888 5.16 -19.26 20.85
CA ASN A 888 3.84 -18.62 20.91
C ASN A 888 3.78 -17.36 20.04
N ASN A 889 4.92 -16.86 19.55
CA ASN A 889 4.94 -15.74 18.62
C ASN A 889 4.46 -16.20 17.25
N GLY A 890 3.28 -15.73 16.84
CA GLY A 890 2.68 -16.06 15.55
C GLY A 890 3.52 -15.65 14.33
N HIS A 891 4.57 -14.84 14.48
CA HIS A 891 5.45 -14.45 13.37
C HIS A 891 6.31 -15.58 12.82
N PHE A 892 6.61 -16.62 13.62
CA PHE A 892 7.51 -17.69 13.21
C PHE A 892 6.81 -19.05 13.19
N PRO A 893 7.05 -19.89 12.16
CA PRO A 893 6.47 -21.23 12.10
C PRO A 893 7.04 -22.16 13.17
N ILE A 894 8.33 -21.98 13.50
CA ILE A 894 9.08 -22.66 14.57
C ILE A 894 10.02 -21.65 15.25
N ASP A 895 10.67 -22.05 16.35
CA ASP A 895 11.67 -21.18 16.98
C ASP A 895 12.87 -20.94 16.03
N PRO A 896 13.33 -19.68 15.86
CA PRO A 896 14.56 -19.41 15.13
C PRO A 896 15.74 -20.22 15.71
N GLY A 897 16.46 -20.92 14.85
CA GLY A 897 17.52 -21.87 15.23
C GLY A 897 17.06 -23.33 15.30
N ALA A 898 15.75 -23.61 15.29
CA ALA A 898 15.22 -24.98 15.34
C ALA A 898 15.11 -25.65 13.94
N GLN A 899 15.34 -24.93 12.85
CA GLN A 899 15.13 -25.40 11.47
C GLN A 899 16.00 -26.60 11.09
N GLU A 900 17.26 -26.63 11.55
CA GLU A 900 18.16 -27.77 11.34
C GLU A 900 17.79 -28.95 12.24
N ARG A 901 17.10 -28.73 13.36
CA ARG A 901 16.57 -29.84 14.17
C ARG A 901 15.31 -30.41 13.55
N ALA A 902 14.43 -29.56 13.02
CA ALA A 902 13.18 -29.97 12.39
C ALA A 902 13.41 -30.80 11.13
N ILE A 903 14.39 -30.41 10.29
CA ILE A 903 14.83 -31.16 9.11
C ILE A 903 16.36 -31.36 9.16
N PRO A 904 16.86 -32.41 9.87
CA PRO A 904 18.28 -32.64 10.16
C PRO A 904 19.20 -32.84 8.96
N TYR A 905 18.65 -33.32 7.85
CA TYR A 905 19.39 -33.37 6.60
C TYR A 905 18.43 -33.34 5.42
N ARG A 906 18.94 -32.85 4.30
CA ARG A 906 18.31 -32.91 2.98
C ARG A 906 19.41 -33.17 1.96
N ARG A 907 19.22 -34.10 1.04
CA ARG A 907 20.19 -34.44 0.00
C ARG A 907 19.50 -34.68 -1.33
N LEU A 908 20.12 -34.19 -2.39
CA LEU A 908 19.84 -34.60 -3.77
C LEU A 908 21.07 -35.31 -4.30
N ASN A 909 20.97 -36.60 -4.59
CA ASN A 909 22.10 -37.40 -5.07
C ASN A 909 23.34 -37.27 -4.17
N GLY A 910 23.14 -37.25 -2.84
CA GLY A 910 24.21 -37.10 -1.85
C GLY A 910 24.69 -35.67 -1.58
N ALA A 911 24.25 -34.66 -2.36
CA ALA A 911 24.68 -33.27 -2.23
C ALA A 911 23.63 -32.38 -1.54
N TRP A 912 24.09 -31.24 -0.99
CA TRP A 912 23.20 -30.19 -0.49
C TRP A 912 22.30 -29.64 -1.61
N PRO A 913 20.96 -29.62 -1.45
CA PRO A 913 20.04 -29.33 -2.56
C PRO A 913 19.73 -27.83 -2.77
N TYR A 914 20.26 -26.95 -1.93
CA TYR A 914 19.97 -25.51 -1.97
C TYR A 914 21.21 -24.67 -2.29
N LEU A 915 21.10 -23.35 -2.09
CA LEU A 915 22.12 -22.40 -2.52
C LEU A 915 23.41 -22.52 -1.69
N PRO A 916 24.58 -22.27 -2.31
CA PRO A 916 25.84 -22.11 -1.58
C PRO A 916 25.82 -20.86 -0.69
N ALA A 917 26.71 -20.82 0.30
CA ALA A 917 26.84 -19.68 1.19
C ALA A 917 27.07 -18.36 0.42
N GLY A 918 26.39 -17.29 0.86
CA GLY A 918 26.46 -15.97 0.23
C GLY A 918 25.52 -15.77 -0.97
N LEU A 919 24.99 -16.85 -1.58
CA LEU A 919 23.94 -16.74 -2.59
C LEU A 919 22.57 -16.87 -1.93
N GLU A 920 21.70 -15.91 -2.19
CA GLU A 920 20.41 -15.78 -1.50
C GLU A 920 19.24 -16.12 -2.42
N ARG A 921 19.40 -15.88 -3.72
CA ARG A 921 18.41 -16.23 -4.73
C ARG A 921 19.09 -16.71 -6.00
N ASP A 922 18.55 -17.79 -6.54
CA ASP A 922 18.90 -18.30 -7.86
C ASP A 922 17.64 -18.71 -8.60
N THR A 923 17.42 -18.16 -9.79
CA THR A 923 16.34 -18.56 -10.70
C THR A 923 16.91 -18.93 -12.06
N SER A 924 16.09 -19.41 -12.98
CA SER A 924 16.54 -19.69 -14.35
C SER A 924 17.10 -18.48 -15.11
N TRP A 925 16.90 -17.24 -14.61
CA TRP A 925 17.31 -16.00 -15.28
C TRP A 925 17.81 -14.89 -14.35
N ALA A 926 17.85 -15.10 -13.02
CA ALA A 926 18.36 -14.09 -12.09
C ALA A 926 19.19 -14.70 -10.95
N GLN A 927 20.09 -13.89 -10.38
CA GLN A 927 20.86 -14.18 -9.18
C GLN A 927 20.95 -12.98 -8.25
N GLN A 928 20.90 -13.23 -6.94
CA GLN A 928 21.15 -12.25 -5.89
C GLN A 928 22.07 -12.85 -4.83
N GLY A 929 23.03 -12.07 -4.36
CA GLY A 929 23.85 -12.49 -3.24
C GLY A 929 24.91 -11.47 -2.83
N THR A 930 25.81 -11.93 -1.99
CA THR A 930 26.93 -11.17 -1.42
C THR A 930 28.29 -11.81 -1.71
N THR A 931 28.36 -12.73 -2.68
CA THR A 931 29.57 -13.49 -3.02
C THR A 931 30.66 -12.65 -3.71
N GLY A 932 30.35 -11.44 -4.18
CA GLY A 932 31.24 -10.63 -5.04
C GLY A 932 31.28 -11.09 -6.50
N ARG A 933 30.61 -12.19 -6.84
CA ARG A 933 30.49 -12.69 -8.22
C ARG A 933 29.18 -13.44 -8.42
N LEU A 934 28.35 -12.95 -9.34
CA LEU A 934 27.12 -13.59 -9.79
C LEU A 934 27.27 -13.97 -11.26
N ALA A 935 26.76 -15.14 -11.65
CA ALA A 935 26.83 -15.64 -13.01
C ALA A 935 25.50 -16.31 -13.41
N LYS A 936 24.88 -15.80 -14.48
CA LYS A 936 23.57 -16.28 -14.94
C LYS A 936 23.46 -16.13 -16.45
N ALA A 937 22.95 -17.17 -17.12
CA ALA A 937 22.71 -17.19 -18.57
C ALA A 937 23.91 -16.70 -19.44
N GLY A 938 25.14 -17.00 -19.00
CA GLY A 938 26.37 -16.58 -19.67
C GLY A 938 26.84 -15.17 -19.33
N ALA A 939 26.03 -14.36 -18.65
CA ALA A 939 26.45 -13.08 -18.09
C ALA A 939 27.11 -13.25 -16.72
N VAL A 940 28.02 -12.33 -16.39
CA VAL A 940 28.77 -12.33 -15.13
C VAL A 940 28.82 -10.92 -14.56
N LEU A 941 28.38 -10.75 -13.32
CA LEU A 941 28.52 -9.53 -12.55
C LEU A 941 29.57 -9.73 -11.46
N VAL A 942 30.60 -8.90 -11.44
CA VAL A 942 31.66 -8.88 -10.43
C VAL A 942 31.58 -7.59 -9.61
N THR A 943 31.55 -7.75 -8.30
CA THR A 943 31.47 -6.69 -7.30
C THR A 943 32.37 -7.00 -6.09
N GLU A 944 32.24 -6.24 -5.01
CA GLU A 944 32.96 -6.53 -3.75
C GLU A 944 32.28 -7.66 -2.97
N SER A 945 33.07 -8.60 -2.45
CA SER A 945 32.56 -9.66 -1.56
C SER A 945 31.99 -9.05 -0.27
N GLY A 946 30.89 -9.60 0.24
CA GLY A 946 30.14 -9.08 1.37
C GLY A 946 29.18 -7.93 1.03
N ARG A 947 29.23 -7.37 -0.19
CA ARG A 947 28.29 -6.34 -0.67
C ARG A 947 27.17 -6.97 -1.50
N LYS A 948 25.96 -6.43 -1.38
CA LYS A 948 24.81 -6.93 -2.14
C LYS A 948 25.01 -6.66 -3.63
N ALA A 949 24.76 -7.67 -4.44
CA ALA A 949 24.69 -7.57 -5.89
C ALA A 949 23.43 -8.28 -6.40
N TYR A 950 22.96 -7.87 -7.57
CA TYR A 950 21.81 -8.48 -8.23
C TYR A 950 22.05 -8.49 -9.75
N LEU A 951 21.72 -9.60 -10.39
CA LEU A 951 21.93 -9.85 -11.81
C LEU A 951 20.66 -10.48 -12.40
N ILE A 952 20.17 -9.92 -13.49
CA ILE A 952 19.12 -10.49 -14.33
C ILE A 952 19.73 -10.73 -15.71
N ALA A 953 19.56 -11.90 -16.30
CA ALA A 953 20.07 -12.24 -17.61
C ALA A 953 19.11 -13.20 -18.33
N ASP A 954 18.58 -12.76 -19.49
CA ASP A 954 17.68 -13.56 -20.30
C ASP A 954 18.44 -14.71 -21.01
N PRO A 955 18.10 -15.98 -20.74
CA PRO A 955 18.72 -17.12 -21.42
C PRO A 955 18.48 -17.16 -22.93
N VAL A 956 17.44 -16.48 -23.43
CA VAL A 956 17.05 -16.52 -24.85
C VAL A 956 17.69 -15.37 -25.62
N SER A 957 17.34 -14.12 -25.31
CA SER A 957 17.79 -12.95 -26.09
C SER A 957 19.21 -12.49 -25.76
N GLY A 958 19.76 -12.89 -24.61
CA GLY A 958 21.05 -12.42 -24.12
C GLY A 958 21.01 -11.02 -23.50
N ALA A 959 19.84 -10.39 -23.37
CA ALA A 959 19.70 -9.16 -22.59
C ALA A 959 20.12 -9.39 -21.14
N VAL A 960 20.71 -8.36 -20.54
CA VAL A 960 21.24 -8.44 -19.18
C VAL A 960 21.03 -7.13 -18.44
N VAL A 961 20.75 -7.23 -17.14
CA VAL A 961 20.73 -6.10 -16.22
C VAL A 961 21.57 -6.43 -14.99
N GLY A 962 22.60 -5.62 -14.75
CA GLY A 962 23.45 -5.69 -13.56
C GLY A 962 23.14 -4.54 -12.60
N TYR A 963 23.16 -4.82 -11.31
CA TYR A 963 22.80 -3.85 -10.28
C TYR A 963 23.87 -3.70 -9.19
N ASN A 964 24.13 -2.46 -8.78
CA ASN A 964 24.40 -2.16 -7.38
C ASN A 964 23.06 -1.75 -6.74
N PRO A 965 22.34 -2.68 -6.07
CA PRO A 965 20.97 -2.45 -5.63
C PRO A 965 20.87 -1.57 -4.38
N LEU A 966 21.98 -1.31 -3.69
CA LEU A 966 22.03 -0.51 -2.47
C LEU A 966 22.90 0.74 -2.72
N PRO A 967 22.66 1.85 -2.02
CA PRO A 967 23.39 3.11 -2.26
C PRO A 967 24.82 3.11 -1.69
N ASP A 968 25.32 1.97 -1.20
CA ASP A 968 26.67 1.83 -0.68
C ASP A 968 27.66 1.75 -1.86
N LEU A 969 28.73 2.56 -1.82
CA LEU A 969 29.76 2.59 -2.86
C LEU A 969 30.47 1.24 -2.97
N GLN A 970 30.48 0.63 -4.17
CA GLN A 970 31.24 -0.59 -4.46
C GLN A 970 31.76 -0.64 -5.90
N ALA A 971 32.81 -1.44 -6.14
CA ALA A 971 33.28 -1.74 -7.49
C ALA A 971 32.21 -2.48 -8.33
N PHE A 972 32.20 -2.24 -9.64
CA PHE A 972 31.23 -2.83 -10.57
C PHE A 972 31.84 -3.18 -11.93
N SER A 973 31.66 -4.42 -12.37
CA SER A 973 31.93 -4.86 -13.74
C SER A 973 30.94 -5.94 -14.16
N LEU A 974 30.27 -5.71 -15.28
CA LEU A 974 29.32 -6.62 -15.90
C LEU A 974 29.87 -7.11 -17.24
N THR A 975 29.95 -8.41 -17.42
CA THR A 975 30.27 -9.05 -18.71
C THR A 975 29.01 -9.71 -19.25
N ALA A 976 28.59 -9.32 -20.44
CA ALA A 976 27.45 -9.90 -21.14
C ALA A 976 27.84 -11.21 -21.85
N ARG A 977 26.83 -12.00 -22.25
CA ARG A 977 27.01 -13.30 -22.91
C ARG A 977 27.80 -13.22 -24.22
N ASP A 978 27.69 -12.11 -24.94
CA ASP A 978 28.38 -11.84 -26.21
C ASP A 978 29.82 -11.33 -26.02
N GLY A 979 30.30 -11.23 -24.78
CA GLY A 979 31.65 -10.80 -24.45
C GLY A 979 31.79 -9.29 -24.21
N VAL A 980 30.72 -8.51 -24.36
CA VAL A 980 30.75 -7.07 -24.04
C VAL A 980 30.99 -6.87 -22.55
N ASN A 981 31.92 -5.97 -22.22
CA ASN A 981 32.27 -5.64 -20.84
C ASN A 981 31.86 -4.19 -20.52
N LEU A 982 31.15 -4.03 -19.41
CA LEU A 982 30.56 -2.81 -18.88
C LEU A 982 31.15 -2.56 -17.50
N LYS A 983 32.09 -1.61 -17.37
CA LYS A 983 32.90 -1.44 -16.17
C LYS A 983 33.00 0.02 -15.73
N ALA A 984 32.79 0.27 -14.44
CA ALA A 984 33.08 1.57 -13.84
C ALA A 984 34.58 1.73 -13.56
N ASP A 985 35.12 2.94 -13.71
CA ASP A 985 36.52 3.28 -13.42
C ASP A 985 36.81 3.49 -11.93
N GLY A 986 35.77 3.44 -11.09
CA GLY A 986 35.83 3.55 -9.63
C GLY A 986 34.65 2.85 -8.97
N LYS A 987 34.25 3.31 -7.78
CA LYS A 987 33.09 2.77 -7.08
C LYS A 987 31.80 3.45 -7.50
N VAL A 988 30.73 2.70 -7.62
CA VAL A 988 29.40 3.21 -7.97
C VAL A 988 28.49 3.18 -6.75
N GLY A 989 27.65 4.19 -6.60
CA GLY A 989 26.49 4.17 -5.70
C GLY A 989 25.37 3.33 -6.28
N LEU A 990 24.13 3.75 -6.09
CA LEU A 990 22.97 3.05 -6.63
C LEU A 990 23.06 2.96 -8.16
N LEU A 991 23.08 1.75 -8.71
CA LEU A 991 23.33 1.54 -10.14
C LEU A 991 22.43 0.45 -10.72
N ARG A 992 21.88 0.72 -11.90
CA ARG A 992 21.24 -0.23 -12.81
C ARG A 992 21.87 -0.06 -14.20
N VAL A 993 22.39 -1.14 -14.76
CA VAL A 993 22.96 -1.16 -16.12
C VAL A 993 22.25 -2.23 -16.92
N GLU A 994 21.47 -1.83 -17.91
CA GLU A 994 20.82 -2.72 -18.87
C GLU A 994 21.58 -2.71 -20.20
N TYR A 995 21.84 -3.88 -20.76
CA TYR A 995 22.45 -4.03 -22.07
C TYR A 995 21.61 -4.96 -22.97
N ARG A 996 21.32 -4.47 -24.18
CA ARG A 996 20.54 -5.16 -25.21
C ARG A 996 21.43 -5.47 -26.41
N PRO A 997 21.91 -6.72 -26.56
CA PRO A 997 22.95 -7.05 -27.54
C PRO A 997 22.52 -6.87 -28.99
N TRP A 998 21.26 -7.20 -29.34
CA TRP A 998 20.76 -7.11 -30.71
C TRP A 998 20.68 -5.67 -31.26
N GLU A 999 20.62 -4.68 -30.36
CA GLU A 999 20.51 -3.26 -30.69
C GLU A 999 21.78 -2.47 -30.34
N LYS A 1000 22.74 -3.11 -29.66
CA LYS A 1000 23.92 -2.47 -29.05
C LYS A 1000 23.54 -1.24 -28.22
N VAL A 1001 22.48 -1.37 -27.41
CA VAL A 1001 22.00 -0.28 -26.54
C VAL A 1001 22.37 -0.58 -25.10
N CYS A 1002 22.85 0.45 -24.40
CA CYS A 1002 23.11 0.42 -22.97
C CYS A 1002 22.29 1.50 -22.26
N ASP A 1003 21.50 1.12 -21.26
CA ASP A 1003 20.75 2.04 -20.43
C ASP A 1003 21.34 2.02 -19.02
N ILE A 1004 22.02 3.10 -18.65
CA ILE A 1004 22.71 3.29 -17.37
C ILE A 1004 21.85 4.22 -16.51
N SER A 1005 21.46 3.77 -15.32
CA SER A 1005 20.85 4.62 -14.29
C SER A 1005 21.72 4.59 -13.05
N HIS A 1006 22.23 5.76 -12.66
CA HIS A 1006 23.20 5.91 -11.58
C HIS A 1006 22.83 7.11 -10.71
N ALA A 1007 22.85 6.92 -9.40
CA ALA A 1007 22.63 7.97 -8.43
C ALA A 1007 23.54 7.80 -7.21
N LEU A 1008 23.96 8.93 -6.63
CA LEU A 1008 24.79 9.00 -5.45
C LEU A 1008 24.02 9.60 -4.28
N LYS A 1009 24.37 9.19 -3.06
CA LYS A 1009 23.99 9.95 -1.87
C LYS A 1009 24.80 11.25 -1.79
N PRO A 1010 24.25 12.30 -1.15
CA PRO A 1010 25.02 13.50 -0.86
C PRO A 1010 26.35 13.17 -0.16
N GLY A 1011 27.46 13.69 -0.66
CA GLY A 1011 28.81 13.50 -0.10
C GLY A 1011 29.58 12.29 -0.63
N GLN A 1012 29.03 11.52 -1.58
CA GLN A 1012 29.72 10.40 -2.21
C GLN A 1012 30.51 10.78 -3.48
N GLU A 1013 30.37 12.01 -3.97
CA GLU A 1013 30.86 12.45 -5.28
C GLU A 1013 32.38 12.34 -5.43
N GLU A 1014 33.14 12.62 -4.36
CA GLU A 1014 34.61 12.59 -4.36
C GLU A 1014 35.17 11.17 -4.61
N TYR A 1015 34.49 10.14 -4.12
CA TYR A 1015 34.94 8.74 -4.12
C TYR A 1015 34.26 7.89 -5.19
N ALA A 1016 33.32 8.47 -5.95
CA ALA A 1016 32.55 7.78 -6.97
C ALA A 1016 33.30 7.68 -8.30
N ALA A 1017 32.93 6.69 -9.09
CA ALA A 1017 33.35 6.51 -10.48
C ALA A 1017 33.00 7.76 -11.30
N ARG A 1018 33.91 8.17 -12.17
CA ARG A 1018 33.72 9.32 -13.08
C ARG A 1018 33.30 8.87 -14.46
N PHE A 1019 33.77 7.70 -14.87
CA PHE A 1019 33.53 7.15 -16.18
C PHE A 1019 33.02 5.71 -16.12
N PHE A 1020 32.12 5.42 -17.04
CA PHE A 1020 31.70 4.07 -17.35
C PHE A 1020 32.28 3.66 -18.69
N THR A 1021 32.98 2.53 -18.74
CA THR A 1021 33.66 2.02 -19.93
C THR A 1021 32.91 0.82 -20.49
N ILE A 1022 32.63 0.85 -21.80
CA ILE A 1022 32.06 -0.26 -22.56
C ILE A 1022 33.12 -0.74 -23.56
N SER A 1023 33.46 -2.03 -23.54
CA SER A 1023 34.41 -2.64 -24.48
C SER A 1023 33.90 -3.96 -25.04
N GLY A 1024 34.53 -4.47 -26.10
CA GLY A 1024 34.11 -5.68 -26.82
C GLY A 1024 33.12 -5.44 -27.96
N LEU A 1025 32.80 -4.17 -28.26
CA LEU A 1025 31.99 -3.77 -29.41
C LEU A 1025 32.87 -3.21 -30.54
N ALA A 1026 32.54 -3.55 -31.79
CA ALA A 1026 33.23 -3.01 -32.97
C ALA A 1026 32.83 -1.56 -33.30
N GLU A 1027 31.67 -1.12 -32.83
CA GLU A 1027 31.07 0.19 -33.10
C GLU A 1027 30.54 0.80 -31.80
N ALA A 1028 30.39 2.12 -31.78
CA ALA A 1028 29.89 2.83 -30.61
C ALA A 1028 28.45 2.38 -30.26
N PRO A 1029 28.17 2.00 -29.00
CA PRO A 1029 26.80 1.69 -28.58
C PRO A 1029 25.96 2.97 -28.48
N ARG A 1030 24.64 2.81 -28.57
CA ARG A 1030 23.70 3.86 -28.15
C ARG A 1030 23.57 3.81 -26.63
N VAL A 1031 23.85 4.92 -25.94
CA VAL A 1031 23.80 4.95 -24.49
C VAL A 1031 22.78 5.97 -24.00
N THR A 1032 21.96 5.57 -23.02
CA THR A 1032 21.23 6.51 -22.19
C THR A 1032 21.79 6.51 -20.76
N LEU A 1033 21.93 7.70 -20.18
CA LEU A 1033 22.29 7.90 -18.77
C LEU A 1033 21.13 8.62 -18.08
N ASN A 1034 20.56 8.00 -17.05
CA ASN A 1034 19.45 8.55 -16.26
C ASN A 1034 18.27 9.02 -17.15
N GLY A 1035 17.96 8.24 -18.19
CA GLY A 1035 16.85 8.48 -19.12
C GLY A 1035 17.14 9.52 -20.22
N ARG A 1036 18.37 10.02 -20.33
CA ARG A 1036 18.78 10.98 -21.37
C ARG A 1036 19.85 10.36 -22.27
N PRO A 1037 19.88 10.65 -23.59
CA PRO A 1037 21.00 10.27 -24.44
C PRO A 1037 22.32 10.77 -23.84
N ALA A 1038 23.34 9.92 -23.80
CA ALA A 1038 24.66 10.24 -23.27
C ALA A 1038 25.71 10.28 -24.39
N ASP A 1039 26.66 11.20 -24.26
CA ASP A 1039 27.79 11.28 -25.19
C ASP A 1039 28.75 10.11 -24.98
N VAL A 1040 29.13 9.48 -26.10
CA VAL A 1040 30.01 8.31 -26.10
C VAL A 1040 31.36 8.71 -26.69
N ARG A 1041 32.39 8.79 -25.84
CA ARG A 1041 33.75 9.09 -26.26
C ARG A 1041 34.51 7.82 -26.63
N VAL A 1042 35.13 7.80 -27.80
CA VAL A 1042 36.03 6.70 -28.20
C VAL A 1042 37.36 6.84 -27.45
N ALA A 1043 37.78 5.76 -26.78
CA ALA A 1043 39.03 5.66 -26.04
C ALA A 1043 39.74 4.34 -26.42
N GLY A 1044 40.58 4.39 -27.46
CA GLY A 1044 41.19 3.19 -28.03
C GLY A 1044 40.14 2.27 -28.66
N GLN A 1045 40.05 1.02 -28.20
CA GLN A 1045 39.02 0.04 -28.61
C GLN A 1045 37.81 0.00 -27.65
N ALA A 1046 37.70 0.98 -26.75
CA ALA A 1046 36.61 1.09 -25.79
C ALA A 1046 35.85 2.41 -25.93
N PHE A 1047 34.68 2.47 -25.30
CA PHE A 1047 33.78 3.60 -25.30
C PHE A 1047 33.58 4.10 -23.87
N GLN A 1048 33.79 5.38 -23.61
CA GLN A 1048 33.68 6.00 -22.30
C GLN A 1048 32.46 6.92 -22.23
N ILE A 1049 31.74 6.82 -21.12
CA ILE A 1049 30.56 7.62 -20.79
C ILE A 1049 30.84 8.35 -19.47
N SER A 1050 30.65 9.67 -19.46
CA SER A 1050 30.74 10.46 -18.23
C SER A 1050 29.55 10.16 -17.32
N LEU A 1051 29.81 9.90 -16.04
CA LEU A 1051 28.76 9.73 -15.01
C LEU A 1051 28.40 11.04 -14.29
N ALA A 1052 29.12 12.13 -14.60
CA ALA A 1052 28.88 13.46 -14.04
C ALA A 1052 27.58 14.12 -14.53
#